data_AF-A0A9P0HBA4-F1
#
_entry.id   AF-A0A9P0HBA4-F1
#
_cell.length_a   1.000
_cell.length_b   1.000
_cell.length_c   1.000
_cell.angle_alpha   90.00
_cell.angle_beta   90.00
_cell.angle_gamma   90.00
#
_symmetry.space_group_name_H-M   'P 1'
#
loop_
_entity.id
_entity.type
_entity.pdbx_description
1 polymer ?
#
loop_
_entity_poly.entity_id
_entity_poly.type
_entity_poly.pdbx_seq_one_letter_code
_entity_poly.pdbx_strand_id
1 'polypeptide(L)'
;MTFYRNAILLSLIICLDALPPVCDRDVYCYGEILRVVQMAELYPDSKTFVDKKLKHNIDLIRRNFAIMMETTNNKPSRRALQEFVDKNFDPAGSEFEEWHPSDWKKTPHFIDLIEDNQYRHWVIYLNEQWKQLGRNIKEDVEKNPYSYSQIYVPYPMIVPGGRFREYYYWDSYWTIRGLLLCGMITTAQGMLFNFGSLVKVLGFIPNGGRVYYLNRSQPPLYIPMFKTYFDATRDIDFLESQIENLEKEYFFWIEERTVEVEKNGRTFKMAFYNTETDGPRPESYEEDVHAAANFSGAEVQEFFNELKSAAESGFDFSSKWFVDKSGERATSFDDTKTRYIIPVELNSYLCMNARLLAEMFGELGMENKRQKYIQLYYEWVRNVEDLFWDEEKGIWFDYDRINNKSRPYFYLTNFVPLWAKCYDTSNKDKYAESAIKYLNSEVKKSVYIGGLPFSTMNSGEQWDMPNSWPPLVYMVVIGLIKTGNQEAADEAYFWADRWIRSCHAAFMRTNKMFEKYSAVNVGVYGGGGEYGVQVGFGWTNAVVMEFLYIYHDRLFSSVNSLWNTAVTDTPSRVPLIWREEGDARRRRNSLAPPILAVTLVVGYVCLGAWLWASWHRLSFLEGLYFTFSALTTIGLADSGRIPAKRQEIHLLFTCLFILVGLIVIATAFALVQEQVISKTRQLAVSLGVVKKEELSV
;
A
#
# COMPACT_ATOMS: atom_id res chain seq x y z
N MET A 1 24.49 28.02 -61.79
CA MET A 1 24.80 27.19 -60.62
C MET A 1 23.84 27.61 -59.50
N THR A 2 22.54 27.33 -59.52
CA THR A 2 21.85 26.03 -59.69
C THR A 2 22.50 24.96 -58.82
N PHE A 3 22.02 24.83 -57.56
CA PHE A 3 21.85 23.57 -56.80
C PHE A 3 21.53 23.76 -55.29
N TYR A 4 21.02 24.91 -54.83
CA TYR A 4 20.63 25.08 -53.41
C TYR A 4 19.28 25.78 -53.15
N ARG A 5 18.35 25.76 -54.11
CA ARG A 5 17.03 26.40 -53.93
C ARG A 5 15.79 25.57 -54.27
N ASN A 6 15.93 24.30 -54.70
CA ASN A 6 14.80 23.45 -55.11
C ASN A 6 14.70 22.11 -54.37
N ALA A 7 15.18 21.99 -53.14
CA ALA A 7 15.00 20.78 -52.31
C ALA A 7 14.08 20.98 -51.10
N ILE A 8 13.46 22.17 -50.96
CA ILE A 8 12.55 22.50 -49.83
C ILE A 8 11.07 22.44 -50.26
N LEU A 9 10.79 22.09 -51.52
CA LEU A 9 9.42 22.14 -52.04
C LEU A 9 9.01 20.86 -52.79
N LEU A 10 9.33 19.66 -52.26
CA LEU A 10 8.67 18.41 -52.68
C LEU A 10 8.89 17.24 -51.70
N SER A 11 8.56 17.43 -50.43
CA SER A 11 8.27 16.32 -49.49
C SER A 11 7.42 16.80 -48.32
N LEU A 12 6.33 17.51 -48.65
CA LEU A 12 5.14 17.56 -47.81
C LEU A 12 4.36 16.25 -48.02
N ILE A 13 4.97 15.15 -47.60
CA ILE A 13 4.24 13.97 -47.16
C ILE A 13 4.25 14.13 -45.65
N ILE A 14 3.07 14.13 -45.05
CA ILE A 14 2.86 14.09 -43.61
C ILE A 14 3.64 12.86 -43.10
N CYS A 15 4.87 13.05 -42.63
CA CYS A 15 5.49 12.14 -41.68
C CYS A 15 4.70 12.37 -40.39
N LEU A 16 3.81 11.45 -40.03
CA LEU A 16 3.55 11.24 -38.62
C LEU A 16 4.93 10.94 -38.02
N ASP A 17 5.45 11.83 -37.18
CA ASP A 17 6.69 11.57 -36.45
C ASP A 17 6.49 10.27 -35.66
N ALA A 18 7.18 9.21 -36.06
CA ALA A 18 7.17 7.96 -35.32
C ALA A 18 7.75 8.22 -33.93
N LEU A 19 7.06 7.74 -32.89
CA LEU A 19 7.55 7.86 -31.52
C LEU A 19 8.96 7.22 -31.42
N PRO A 20 9.84 7.75 -30.55
CA PRO A 20 11.15 7.14 -30.37
C PRO A 20 11.02 5.80 -29.60
N PRO A 21 11.94 4.85 -29.83
CA PRO A 21 12.03 3.67 -28.97
C PRO A 21 12.40 4.04 -27.54
N VAL A 22 12.13 3.15 -26.59
CA VAL A 22 12.41 3.36 -25.15
C VAL A 22 13.90 3.58 -24.85
N CYS A 23 14.79 2.96 -25.62
CA CYS A 23 16.22 3.19 -25.48
C CYS A 23 16.95 2.83 -26.78
N ASP A 24 18.25 3.09 -26.84
CA ASP A 24 19.12 2.85 -28.01
C ASP A 24 19.57 1.37 -28.17
N ARG A 25 18.94 0.43 -27.44
CA ARG A 25 19.35 -0.99 -27.38
C ARG A 25 18.31 -1.91 -28.04
N ASP A 26 18.59 -2.34 -29.26
CA ASP A 26 17.72 -3.17 -30.14
C ASP A 26 17.56 -4.65 -29.73
N VAL A 27 18.06 -5.04 -28.56
CA VAL A 27 17.78 -6.36 -27.96
C VAL A 27 16.90 -6.22 -26.72
N TYR A 28 16.99 -5.07 -26.03
CA TYR A 28 16.32 -4.84 -24.76
C TYR A 28 15.11 -3.91 -24.87
N CYS A 29 15.05 -3.04 -25.88
CA CYS A 29 14.04 -1.99 -25.98
C CYS A 29 13.22 -2.02 -27.27
N TYR A 30 13.79 -2.50 -28.37
CA TYR A 30 13.13 -2.61 -29.67
C TYR A 30 13.80 -3.71 -30.50
N GLY A 31 13.47 -3.85 -31.78
CA GLY A 31 14.24 -4.68 -32.73
C GLY A 31 13.72 -6.11 -32.92
N GLU A 32 14.25 -6.76 -33.96
CA GLU A 32 13.73 -8.05 -34.41
C GLU A 32 14.10 -9.21 -33.46
N ILE A 33 15.27 -9.17 -32.83
CA ILE A 33 15.68 -10.18 -31.85
C ILE A 33 14.69 -10.20 -30.68
N LEU A 34 14.39 -9.03 -30.11
CA LEU A 34 13.40 -8.90 -29.03
C LEU A 34 12.04 -9.46 -29.46
N ARG A 35 11.52 -8.98 -30.59
CA ARG A 35 10.20 -9.40 -31.10
C ARG A 35 10.12 -10.91 -31.33
N VAL A 36 11.10 -11.50 -32.01
CA VAL A 36 11.07 -12.93 -32.37
C VAL A 36 11.21 -13.82 -31.14
N VAL A 37 12.05 -13.43 -30.17
CA VAL A 37 12.22 -14.21 -28.93
C VAL A 37 10.99 -14.09 -28.03
N GLN A 38 10.45 -12.89 -27.82
CA GLN A 38 9.27 -12.68 -26.98
C GLN A 38 8.03 -13.38 -27.56
N MET A 39 7.74 -13.20 -28.84
CA MET A 39 6.58 -13.84 -29.49
C MET A 39 6.72 -15.36 -29.67
N ALA A 40 7.87 -15.94 -29.36
CA ALA A 40 8.05 -17.39 -29.29
C ALA A 40 7.75 -17.96 -27.89
N GLU A 41 7.45 -17.10 -26.91
CA GLU A 41 7.11 -17.43 -25.52
C GLU A 41 8.04 -18.53 -24.97
N LEU A 42 9.36 -18.32 -25.10
CA LEU A 42 10.35 -19.29 -24.62
C LEU A 42 10.33 -19.44 -23.10
N TYR A 43 9.83 -18.42 -22.41
CA TYR A 43 9.74 -18.32 -20.96
C TYR A 43 8.30 -17.99 -20.57
N PRO A 44 7.84 -18.43 -19.39
CA PRO A 44 6.50 -18.10 -18.89
C PRO A 44 6.33 -16.64 -18.45
N ASP A 45 7.41 -15.84 -18.47
CA ASP A 45 7.44 -14.44 -18.08
C ASP A 45 8.35 -13.69 -19.05
N SER A 46 7.78 -12.76 -19.83
CA SER A 46 8.47 -11.91 -20.82
C SER A 46 9.69 -11.19 -20.25
N LYS A 47 9.68 -10.84 -18.95
CA LYS A 47 10.79 -10.15 -18.29
C LYS A 47 12.06 -11.01 -18.22
N THR A 48 11.93 -12.34 -18.29
CA THR A 48 13.06 -13.28 -18.20
C THR A 48 14.09 -13.04 -19.30
N PHE A 49 13.67 -12.74 -20.54
CA PHE A 49 14.59 -12.56 -21.66
C PHE A 49 15.32 -11.22 -21.58
N VAL A 50 14.58 -10.14 -21.35
CA VAL A 50 15.14 -8.77 -21.30
C VAL A 50 16.06 -8.54 -20.10
N ASP A 51 16.06 -9.43 -19.10
CA ASP A 51 16.99 -9.40 -17.96
C ASP A 51 18.28 -10.20 -18.18
N LYS A 52 18.45 -10.85 -19.34
CA LYS A 52 19.66 -11.62 -19.64
C LYS A 52 20.80 -10.72 -20.11
N LYS A 53 22.02 -10.99 -19.63
CA LYS A 53 23.25 -10.37 -20.13
C LYS A 53 23.65 -10.94 -21.49
N LEU A 54 24.16 -10.10 -22.39
CA LEU A 54 24.80 -10.52 -23.64
C LEU A 54 26.15 -11.22 -23.37
N LYS A 55 26.35 -12.44 -23.88
CA LYS A 55 27.64 -13.18 -23.79
C LYS A 55 28.72 -12.63 -24.72
N HIS A 56 28.29 -11.95 -25.78
CA HIS A 56 29.13 -11.48 -26.87
C HIS A 56 28.77 -10.04 -27.23
N ASN A 57 29.65 -9.37 -27.98
CA ASN A 57 29.31 -8.08 -28.59
C ASN A 57 28.06 -8.22 -29.48
N ILE A 58 27.21 -7.20 -29.47
CA ILE A 58 25.93 -7.15 -30.18
C ILE A 58 26.04 -7.51 -31.67
N ASP A 59 27.13 -7.14 -32.35
CA ASP A 59 27.31 -7.45 -33.78
C ASP A 59 27.51 -8.95 -34.04
N LEU A 60 28.10 -9.68 -33.09
CA LEU A 60 28.17 -11.15 -33.19
C LEU A 60 26.80 -11.77 -32.93
N ILE A 61 26.03 -11.23 -31.98
CA ILE A 61 24.68 -11.72 -31.67
C ILE A 61 23.75 -11.50 -32.86
N ARG A 62 23.76 -10.30 -33.47
CA ARG A 62 23.01 -9.99 -34.70
C ARG A 62 23.39 -10.91 -35.85
N ARG A 63 24.68 -11.21 -36.05
CA ARG A 63 25.12 -12.19 -37.06
C ARG A 63 24.63 -13.60 -36.76
N ASN A 64 24.74 -14.06 -35.51
CA ASN A 64 24.24 -15.37 -35.11
C ASN A 64 22.72 -15.48 -35.30
N PHE A 65 21.99 -14.40 -35.04
CA PHE A 65 20.55 -14.32 -35.26
C PHE A 65 20.21 -14.39 -36.74
N ALA A 66 20.89 -13.61 -37.58
CA ALA A 66 20.69 -13.63 -39.04
C ALA A 66 20.93 -15.02 -39.64
N ILE A 67 22.01 -15.70 -39.21
CA ILE A 67 22.31 -17.09 -39.65
C ILE A 67 21.19 -18.05 -39.23
N MET A 68 20.70 -17.95 -37.99
CA MET A 68 19.57 -18.78 -37.52
C MET A 68 18.30 -18.50 -38.33
N MET A 69 17.98 -17.24 -38.61
CA MET A 69 16.82 -16.87 -39.41
C MET A 69 16.93 -17.39 -40.86
N GLU A 70 18.08 -17.23 -41.51
CA GLU A 70 18.34 -17.72 -42.86
C GLU A 70 18.23 -19.26 -42.93
N THR A 71 18.90 -19.97 -42.02
CA THR A 71 18.87 -21.45 -41.98
C THR A 71 17.49 -22.04 -41.68
N THR A 72 16.59 -21.25 -41.08
CA THR A 72 15.21 -21.66 -40.77
C THR A 72 14.18 -21.06 -41.73
N ASN A 73 14.60 -20.44 -42.84
CA ASN A 73 13.71 -19.75 -43.79
C ASN A 73 12.78 -18.72 -43.10
N ASN A 74 13.33 -17.95 -42.16
CA ASN A 74 12.64 -16.97 -41.32
C ASN A 74 11.51 -17.55 -40.46
N LYS A 75 11.52 -18.85 -40.19
CA LYS A 75 10.53 -19.57 -39.36
C LYS A 75 11.23 -20.48 -38.35
N PRO A 76 12.00 -19.92 -37.41
CA PRO A 76 12.74 -20.74 -36.46
C PRO A 76 11.79 -21.47 -35.51
N SER A 77 12.11 -22.74 -35.21
CA SER A 77 11.38 -23.49 -34.18
C SER A 77 11.72 -22.96 -32.78
N ARG A 78 10.84 -23.18 -31.79
CA ARG A 78 11.13 -22.89 -30.37
C ARG A 78 12.49 -23.45 -29.93
N ARG A 79 12.85 -24.65 -30.38
CA ARG A 79 14.14 -25.28 -30.10
C ARG A 79 15.31 -24.48 -30.68
N ALA A 80 15.23 -24.08 -31.95
CA ALA A 80 16.30 -23.31 -32.60
C ALA A 80 16.50 -21.94 -31.93
N LEU A 81 15.40 -21.28 -31.54
CA LEU A 81 15.46 -20.03 -30.77
C LEU A 81 16.08 -20.23 -29.39
N GLN A 82 15.71 -21.31 -28.68
CA GLN A 82 16.29 -21.63 -27.39
C GLN A 82 17.81 -21.89 -27.50
N GLU A 83 18.26 -22.64 -28.51
CA GLU A 83 19.68 -22.85 -28.79
C GLU A 83 20.41 -21.53 -29.13
N PHE A 84 19.76 -20.62 -29.87
CA PHE A 84 20.29 -19.28 -30.12
C PHE A 84 20.43 -18.47 -28.82
N VAL A 85 19.40 -18.45 -27.96
CA VAL A 85 19.44 -17.71 -26.70
C VAL A 85 20.52 -18.28 -25.78
N ASP A 86 20.56 -19.59 -25.58
CA ASP A 86 21.54 -20.25 -24.71
C ASP A 86 22.99 -20.01 -25.17
N LYS A 87 23.22 -19.89 -26.48
CA LYS A 87 24.54 -19.59 -27.03
C LYS A 87 24.96 -18.12 -26.84
N ASN A 88 24.02 -17.18 -26.86
CA ASN A 88 24.33 -15.74 -26.94
C ASN A 88 24.04 -14.94 -25.67
N PHE A 89 23.34 -15.53 -24.69
CA PHE A 89 22.90 -14.84 -23.49
C PHE A 89 23.23 -15.65 -22.23
N ASP A 90 23.63 -14.95 -21.17
CA ASP A 90 23.80 -15.51 -19.84
C ASP A 90 22.45 -15.62 -19.10
N PRO A 91 22.36 -16.42 -18.02
CA PRO A 91 21.16 -16.45 -17.19
C PRO A 91 20.79 -15.06 -16.64
N ALA A 92 19.49 -14.80 -16.47
CA ALA A 92 19.03 -13.58 -15.80
C ALA A 92 19.57 -13.55 -14.36
N GLY A 93 19.91 -12.36 -13.85
CA GLY A 93 20.53 -12.18 -12.53
C GLY A 93 22.06 -12.27 -12.53
N SER A 94 22.69 -12.46 -13.69
CA SER A 94 24.16 -12.48 -13.82
C SER A 94 24.82 -11.13 -13.53
N GLU A 95 24.05 -10.05 -13.52
CA GLU A 95 24.41 -8.67 -13.20
C GLU A 95 24.63 -8.41 -11.70
N PHE A 96 24.14 -9.29 -10.82
CA PHE A 96 24.22 -9.12 -9.38
C PHE A 96 25.25 -10.06 -8.74
N GLU A 97 25.78 -9.61 -7.61
CA GLU A 97 26.50 -10.44 -6.65
C GLU A 97 25.80 -10.42 -5.29
N GLU A 98 26.05 -11.47 -4.51
CA GLU A 98 25.49 -11.60 -3.17
C GLU A 98 26.05 -10.49 -2.27
N TRP A 99 25.15 -9.80 -1.57
CA TRP A 99 25.52 -8.75 -0.66
C TRP A 99 24.66 -8.80 0.58
N HIS A 100 25.33 -8.62 1.72
CA HIS A 100 24.69 -8.51 3.01
C HIS A 100 24.93 -7.09 3.56
N PRO A 101 23.89 -6.41 4.02
CA PRO A 101 24.05 -5.10 4.66
C PRO A 101 24.99 -5.17 5.85
N SER A 102 26.02 -4.32 5.85
CA SER A 102 27.07 -4.30 6.89
C SER A 102 26.57 -3.75 8.22
N ASP A 103 25.53 -2.92 8.20
CA ASP A 103 24.87 -2.32 9.35
C ASP A 103 23.67 -3.12 9.86
N TRP A 104 23.38 -4.28 9.27
CA TRP A 104 22.32 -5.17 9.73
C TRP A 104 22.63 -5.75 11.10
N LYS A 105 21.61 -5.77 11.96
CA LYS A 105 21.66 -6.37 13.30
C LYS A 105 20.55 -7.39 13.44
N LYS A 106 20.86 -8.54 14.04
CA LYS A 106 19.89 -9.64 14.25
C LYS A 106 18.64 -9.20 15.02
N THR A 107 18.84 -8.41 16.07
CA THR A 107 17.77 -7.88 16.92
C THR A 107 17.89 -6.36 17.02
N PRO A 108 17.30 -5.62 16.07
CA PRO A 108 17.19 -4.17 16.17
C PRO A 108 16.36 -3.74 17.38
N HIS A 109 16.67 -2.57 17.94
CA HIS A 109 16.08 -2.07 19.20
C HIS A 109 14.55 -1.98 19.17
N PHE A 110 13.93 -1.67 18.02
CA PHE A 110 12.47 -1.55 17.96
C PHE A 110 11.74 -2.89 18.21
N ILE A 111 12.40 -4.03 17.99
CA ILE A 111 11.82 -5.36 18.27
C ILE A 111 11.56 -5.52 19.77
N ASP A 112 12.40 -4.94 20.62
CA ASP A 112 12.26 -5.04 22.07
C ASP A 112 11.01 -4.30 22.59
N LEU A 113 10.46 -3.37 21.79
CA LEU A 113 9.24 -2.62 22.12
C LEU A 113 7.95 -3.42 21.89
N ILE A 114 7.97 -4.37 20.95
CA ILE A 114 6.80 -5.19 20.61
C ILE A 114 6.49 -6.07 21.80
N GLU A 115 5.28 -6.02 22.39
CA GLU A 115 4.99 -6.81 23.59
C GLU A 115 4.72 -8.30 23.29
N ASP A 116 4.08 -8.57 22.16
CA ASP A 116 3.65 -9.91 21.75
C ASP A 116 4.82 -10.78 21.27
N ASN A 117 5.01 -11.93 21.92
CA ASN A 117 6.10 -12.85 21.61
C ASN A 117 6.03 -13.44 20.20
N GLN A 118 4.84 -13.73 19.65
CA GLN A 118 4.74 -14.29 18.28
C GLN A 118 5.14 -13.21 17.27
N TYR A 119 4.65 -11.99 17.45
CA TYR A 119 5.02 -10.88 16.57
C TYR A 119 6.51 -10.51 16.70
N ARG A 120 7.12 -10.58 17.89
CA ARG A 120 8.58 -10.45 18.02
C ARG A 120 9.34 -11.46 17.15
N HIS A 121 9.00 -12.74 17.25
CA HIS A 121 9.65 -13.79 16.45
C HIS A 121 9.43 -13.59 14.95
N TRP A 122 8.21 -13.18 14.57
CA TRP A 122 7.90 -12.88 13.18
C TRP A 122 8.73 -11.71 12.65
N VAL A 123 8.86 -10.61 13.40
CA VAL A 123 9.67 -9.45 12.98
C VAL A 123 11.16 -9.78 12.88
N ILE A 124 11.69 -10.67 13.75
CA ILE A 124 13.06 -11.18 13.59
C ILE A 124 13.21 -11.89 12.23
N TYR A 125 12.24 -12.72 11.83
CA TYR A 125 12.25 -13.33 10.50
C TYR A 125 12.19 -12.28 9.38
N LEU A 126 11.33 -11.27 9.51
CA LEU A 126 11.22 -10.20 8.52
C LEU A 126 12.53 -9.41 8.38
N ASN A 127 13.22 -9.17 9.49
CA ASN A 127 14.52 -8.49 9.50
C ASN A 127 15.62 -9.31 8.80
N GLU A 128 15.59 -10.64 8.89
CA GLU A 128 16.49 -11.51 8.11
C GLU A 128 16.23 -11.42 6.59
N GLN A 129 15.02 -11.05 6.16
CA GLN A 129 14.72 -10.92 4.73
C GLN A 129 15.52 -9.78 4.06
N TRP A 130 15.94 -8.75 4.80
CA TRP A 130 16.78 -7.69 4.25
C TRP A 130 18.11 -8.23 3.67
N LYS A 131 18.64 -9.30 4.26
CA LYS A 131 19.82 -9.99 3.73
C LYS A 131 19.53 -10.71 2.42
N GLN A 132 18.35 -11.33 2.30
CA GLN A 132 17.95 -12.07 1.10
C GLN A 132 17.55 -11.13 -0.06
N LEU A 133 17.07 -9.94 0.26
CA LEU A 133 16.66 -8.91 -0.70
C LEU A 133 17.82 -7.96 -1.09
N GLY A 134 18.96 -8.07 -0.41
CA GLY A 134 20.16 -7.29 -0.71
C GLY A 134 20.79 -7.68 -2.05
N ARG A 135 21.06 -6.69 -2.90
CA ARG A 135 21.76 -6.87 -4.18
C ARG A 135 22.89 -5.86 -4.27
N ASN A 136 24.07 -6.33 -4.66
CA ASN A 136 25.11 -5.45 -5.18
C ASN A 136 25.22 -5.65 -6.69
N ILE A 137 25.34 -4.55 -7.44
CA ILE A 137 25.49 -4.60 -8.89
C ILE A 137 26.98 -4.75 -9.19
N LYS A 138 27.34 -5.72 -10.04
CA LYS A 138 28.73 -5.94 -10.42
C LYS A 138 29.30 -4.72 -11.14
N GLU A 139 30.56 -4.41 -10.87
CA GLU A 139 31.33 -3.38 -11.58
C GLU A 139 31.39 -3.63 -13.11
N ASP A 140 31.20 -4.87 -13.56
CA ASP A 140 31.09 -5.21 -14.98
C ASP A 140 29.89 -4.52 -15.67
N VAL A 141 28.81 -4.21 -14.93
CA VAL A 141 27.68 -3.44 -15.46
C VAL A 141 28.08 -1.99 -15.74
N GLU A 142 28.93 -1.41 -14.89
CA GLU A 142 29.49 -0.07 -15.11
C GLU A 142 30.44 -0.04 -16.31
N LYS A 143 31.31 -1.05 -16.42
CA LYS A 143 32.34 -1.13 -17.47
C LYS A 143 31.77 -1.52 -18.84
N ASN A 144 30.74 -2.36 -18.87
CA ASN A 144 30.16 -2.90 -20.10
C ASN A 144 28.64 -2.67 -20.17
N PRO A 145 28.14 -1.43 -20.05
CA PRO A 145 26.72 -1.16 -19.82
C PRO A 145 25.82 -1.65 -20.95
N TYR A 146 26.31 -1.67 -22.20
CA TYR A 146 25.56 -2.14 -23.38
C TYR A 146 25.35 -3.67 -23.44
N SER A 147 26.06 -4.44 -22.61
CA SER A 147 25.86 -5.89 -22.49
C SER A 147 24.76 -6.28 -21.52
N TYR A 148 24.13 -5.30 -20.86
CA TYR A 148 23.13 -5.51 -19.82
C TYR A 148 21.87 -4.70 -20.11
N SER A 149 20.74 -5.09 -19.54
CA SER A 149 19.61 -4.18 -19.35
C SER A 149 19.70 -3.42 -18.02
N GLN A 150 20.44 -3.93 -17.03
CA GLN A 150 20.61 -3.30 -15.72
C GLN A 150 21.33 -1.95 -15.84
N ILE A 151 20.78 -0.94 -15.17
CA ILE A 151 21.42 0.36 -14.95
C ILE A 151 22.29 0.24 -13.70
N TYR A 152 23.56 0.61 -13.83
CA TYR A 152 24.51 0.58 -12.72
C TYR A 152 24.24 1.72 -11.72
N VAL A 153 24.38 1.41 -10.43
CA VAL A 153 24.45 2.39 -9.34
C VAL A 153 25.56 1.96 -8.37
N PRO A 154 26.27 2.91 -7.73
CA PRO A 154 27.51 2.63 -7.01
C PRO A 154 27.33 1.96 -5.63
N TYR A 155 26.16 2.07 -5.00
CA TYR A 155 25.90 1.44 -3.71
C TYR A 155 24.96 0.22 -3.85
N PRO A 156 25.04 -0.75 -2.94
CA PRO A 156 24.06 -1.84 -2.88
C PRO A 156 22.63 -1.35 -2.63
N MET A 157 21.65 -2.16 -3.05
CA MET A 157 20.22 -1.85 -2.95
C MET A 157 19.46 -3.01 -2.31
N ILE A 158 18.30 -2.71 -1.72
CA ILE A 158 17.28 -3.70 -1.36
C ILE A 158 16.22 -3.72 -2.46
N VAL A 159 15.93 -4.90 -2.99
CA VAL A 159 14.93 -5.08 -4.06
C VAL A 159 13.60 -5.58 -3.50
N PRO A 160 12.47 -5.46 -4.23
CA PRO A 160 11.17 -5.89 -3.71
C PRO A 160 11.10 -7.40 -3.41
N GLY A 161 11.56 -8.25 -4.35
CA GLY A 161 11.57 -9.71 -4.21
C GLY A 161 10.97 -10.46 -5.41
N GLY A 162 11.27 -11.76 -5.53
CA GLY A 162 10.78 -12.59 -6.63
C GLY A 162 11.38 -12.23 -8.00
N ARG A 163 10.53 -11.96 -8.99
CA ARG A 163 10.92 -11.53 -10.35
C ARG A 163 11.54 -10.12 -10.40
N PHE A 164 11.28 -9.30 -9.39
CA PHE A 164 11.80 -7.94 -9.25
C PHE A 164 13.21 -7.99 -8.68
N ARG A 165 14.18 -8.10 -9.59
CA ARG A 165 15.60 -8.30 -9.26
C ARG A 165 16.39 -7.00 -9.19
N GLU A 166 15.81 -5.93 -9.70
CA GLU A 166 16.33 -4.57 -9.69
C GLU A 166 15.68 -3.75 -8.59
N TYR A 167 16.27 -2.60 -8.28
CA TYR A 167 15.61 -1.60 -7.45
C TYR A 167 14.39 -1.03 -8.19
N TYR A 168 13.31 -0.80 -7.44
CA TYR A 168 12.10 -0.11 -7.88
C TYR A 168 11.94 1.18 -7.08
N TYR A 169 11.46 2.22 -7.75
CA TYR A 169 11.49 3.56 -7.20
C TYR A 169 10.57 3.69 -5.98
N TRP A 170 9.25 3.63 -6.14
CA TRP A 170 8.34 3.94 -5.03
C TRP A 170 8.35 2.87 -3.92
N ASP A 171 8.57 1.59 -4.24
CA ASP A 171 8.77 0.48 -3.29
C ASP A 171 9.86 0.78 -2.26
N SER A 172 10.89 1.50 -2.70
CA SER A 172 12.02 1.87 -1.87
C SER A 172 11.64 2.81 -0.73
N TYR A 173 10.49 3.49 -0.80
CA TYR A 173 10.01 4.35 0.28
C TYR A 173 9.72 3.56 1.55
N TRP A 174 8.87 2.53 1.44
CA TRP A 174 8.60 1.67 2.59
C TRP A 174 9.83 0.88 2.99
N THR A 175 10.60 0.40 2.02
CA THR A 175 11.84 -0.34 2.29
C THR A 175 12.82 0.49 3.14
N ILE A 176 13.13 1.74 2.75
CA ILE A 176 13.99 2.66 3.51
C ILE A 176 13.43 2.89 4.93
N ARG A 177 12.12 3.05 5.07
CA ARG A 177 11.49 3.18 6.39
C ARG A 177 11.72 1.96 7.27
N GLY A 178 11.52 0.75 6.74
CA GLY A 178 11.80 -0.50 7.43
C GLY A 178 13.28 -0.66 7.80
N LEU A 179 14.19 -0.28 6.91
CA LEU A 179 15.64 -0.28 7.16
C LEU A 179 16.01 0.65 8.31
N LEU A 180 15.46 1.87 8.34
CA LEU A 180 15.71 2.84 9.40
C LEU A 180 15.19 2.36 10.76
N LEU A 181 14.01 1.73 10.80
CA LEU A 181 13.52 1.06 12.02
C LEU A 181 14.50 -0.04 12.49
N CYS A 182 15.10 -0.77 11.55
CA CYS A 182 16.11 -1.79 11.83
C CYS A 182 17.50 -1.21 12.19
N GLY A 183 17.66 0.12 12.19
CA GLY A 183 18.93 0.79 12.46
C GLY A 183 19.95 0.72 11.32
N MET A 184 19.50 0.39 10.10
CA MET A 184 20.33 0.21 8.90
C MET A 184 20.49 1.53 8.14
N ILE A 185 21.09 2.52 8.83
CA ILE A 185 21.21 3.90 8.36
C ILE A 185 22.14 4.01 7.14
N THR A 186 23.27 3.31 7.14
CA THR A 186 24.26 3.36 6.05
C THR A 186 23.68 2.74 4.78
N THR A 187 22.94 1.65 4.91
CA THR A 187 22.23 1.04 3.78
C THR A 187 21.20 2.01 3.19
N ALA A 188 20.37 2.63 4.04
CA ALA A 188 19.39 3.63 3.58
C ALA A 188 20.04 4.84 2.89
N GLN A 189 21.16 5.35 3.43
CA GLN A 189 21.92 6.44 2.83
C GLN A 189 22.46 6.08 1.44
N GLY A 190 23.04 4.87 1.28
CA GLY A 190 23.53 4.39 -0.01
C GLY A 190 22.42 4.29 -1.07
N MET A 191 21.24 3.80 -0.69
CA MET A 191 20.08 3.77 -1.58
C MET A 191 19.65 5.18 -2.02
N LEU A 192 19.60 6.13 -1.09
CA LEU A 192 19.27 7.53 -1.40
C LEU A 192 20.32 8.18 -2.32
N PHE A 193 21.60 7.92 -2.09
CA PHE A 193 22.66 8.40 -2.96
C PHE A 193 22.52 7.85 -4.38
N ASN A 194 22.19 6.56 -4.51
CA ASN A 194 21.96 5.94 -5.82
C ASN A 194 20.83 6.65 -6.57
N PHE A 195 19.70 6.93 -5.92
CA PHE A 195 18.61 7.70 -6.51
C PHE A 195 19.03 9.11 -6.91
N GLY A 196 19.77 9.82 -6.05
CA GLY A 196 20.34 11.12 -6.39
C GLY A 196 21.26 11.07 -7.61
N SER A 197 22.08 10.02 -7.75
CA SER A 197 22.95 9.81 -8.91
C SER A 197 22.17 9.58 -10.21
N LEU A 198 21.03 8.86 -10.14
CA LEU A 198 20.14 8.67 -11.28
C LEU A 198 19.49 9.99 -11.69
N VAL A 199 18.96 10.77 -10.74
CA VAL A 199 18.39 12.10 -11.01
C VAL A 199 19.43 13.04 -11.60
N LYS A 200 20.68 12.99 -11.12
CA LYS A 200 21.76 13.80 -11.65
C LYS A 200 21.99 13.56 -13.14
N VAL A 201 21.93 12.31 -13.60
CA VAL A 201 22.18 11.93 -14.99
C VAL A 201 20.93 11.98 -15.86
N LEU A 202 19.81 11.43 -15.38
CA LEU A 202 18.57 11.24 -16.14
C LEU A 202 17.55 12.36 -15.94
N GLY A 203 17.67 13.15 -14.87
CA GLY A 203 16.70 14.18 -14.48
C GLY A 203 15.57 13.67 -13.59
N PHE A 204 15.37 12.35 -13.54
CA PHE A 204 14.35 11.69 -12.75
C PHE A 204 14.79 10.27 -12.34
N ILE A 205 14.01 9.61 -11.48
CA ILE A 205 14.24 8.21 -11.13
C ILE A 205 13.37 7.32 -12.02
N PRO A 206 13.94 6.40 -12.80
CA PRO A 206 13.15 5.47 -13.61
C PRO A 206 12.35 4.51 -12.73
N ASN A 207 11.28 3.94 -13.28
CA ASN A 207 10.41 2.94 -12.60
C ASN A 207 11.24 1.88 -11.85
N GLY A 208 12.23 1.31 -12.53
CA GLY A 208 13.24 0.46 -11.91
C GLY A 208 14.59 0.57 -12.61
N GLY A 209 15.58 -0.16 -12.11
CA GLY A 209 16.97 -0.11 -12.57
C GLY A 209 17.26 -0.75 -13.93
N ARG A 210 16.41 -0.57 -14.94
CA ARG A 210 16.58 -1.18 -16.26
C ARG A 210 16.44 -0.17 -17.39
N VAL A 211 17.17 -0.38 -18.48
CA VAL A 211 17.14 0.52 -19.64
C VAL A 211 15.79 0.59 -20.34
N TYR A 212 14.98 -0.47 -20.26
CA TYR A 212 13.60 -0.45 -20.74
C TYR A 212 12.65 0.35 -19.83
N TYR A 213 13.15 0.98 -18.75
CA TYR A 213 12.43 1.93 -17.90
C TYR A 213 12.85 3.41 -18.14
N LEU A 214 13.76 3.71 -19.08
CA LEU A 214 14.35 5.06 -19.25
C LEU A 214 13.41 6.18 -19.71
N ASN A 215 12.13 5.89 -19.99
CA ASN A 215 11.13 6.91 -20.33
C ASN A 215 9.95 6.96 -19.36
N ARG A 216 9.94 6.13 -18.32
CA ARG A 216 8.88 6.12 -17.30
C ARG A 216 9.45 6.14 -15.90
N SER A 217 8.89 7.00 -15.07
CA SER A 217 9.21 7.05 -13.64
C SER A 217 8.28 6.11 -12.85
N GLN A 218 8.04 6.46 -11.59
CA GLN A 218 7.08 5.85 -10.66
C GLN A 218 6.63 6.94 -9.67
N PRO A 219 5.63 6.71 -8.80
CA PRO A 219 5.18 7.71 -7.83
C PRO A 219 6.33 8.43 -7.09
N PRO A 220 6.39 9.78 -7.12
CA PRO A 220 7.59 10.55 -6.79
C PRO A 220 7.86 10.66 -5.29
N LEU A 221 8.39 9.58 -4.71
CA LEU A 221 8.62 9.44 -3.28
C LEU A 221 10.09 9.66 -2.84
N TYR A 222 11.00 10.11 -3.72
CA TYR A 222 12.41 10.36 -3.36
C TYR A 222 12.55 11.43 -2.26
N ILE A 223 11.84 12.56 -2.39
CA ILE A 223 11.83 13.62 -1.38
C ILE A 223 11.32 13.10 -0.02
N PRO A 224 10.18 12.35 0.05
CA PRO A 224 9.74 11.67 1.26
C PRO A 224 10.73 10.63 1.81
N MET A 225 11.39 9.86 0.95
CA MET A 225 12.45 8.91 1.35
C MET A 225 13.59 9.65 2.04
N PHE A 226 14.09 10.72 1.40
CA PHE A 226 15.18 11.53 1.90
C PHE A 226 14.80 12.19 3.23
N LYS A 227 13.60 12.76 3.31
CA LYS A 227 13.09 13.37 4.55
C LYS A 227 13.02 12.36 5.69
N THR A 228 12.56 11.14 5.44
CA THR A 228 12.52 10.08 6.46
C THR A 228 13.92 9.80 7.00
N TYR A 229 14.92 9.68 6.12
CA TYR A 229 16.32 9.50 6.52
C TYR A 229 16.85 10.70 7.31
N PHE A 230 16.58 11.91 6.83
CA PHE A 230 17.03 13.15 7.47
C PHE A 230 16.42 13.31 8.87
N ASP A 231 15.14 13.00 9.05
CA ASP A 231 14.49 13.06 10.36
C ASP A 231 15.08 12.05 11.37
N ALA A 232 15.56 10.91 10.87
CA ALA A 232 16.19 9.88 11.70
C ALA A 232 17.65 10.19 12.07
N THR A 233 18.36 10.96 11.25
CA THR A 233 19.83 11.12 11.35
C THR A 233 20.29 12.55 11.63
N ARG A 234 19.52 13.54 11.18
CA ARG A 234 19.88 14.96 11.13
C ARG A 234 21.21 15.21 10.41
N ASP A 235 21.53 14.39 9.40
CA ASP A 235 22.72 14.51 8.57
C ASP A 235 22.60 15.72 7.61
N ILE A 236 23.05 16.88 8.07
CA ILE A 236 23.03 18.15 7.32
C ILE A 236 23.94 18.07 6.09
N ASP A 237 25.12 17.46 6.21
CA ASP A 237 26.11 17.40 5.12
C ASP A 237 25.56 16.57 3.95
N PHE A 238 24.90 15.44 4.25
CA PHE A 238 24.25 14.65 3.21
C PHE A 238 23.08 15.41 2.57
N LEU A 239 22.28 16.12 3.37
CA LEU A 239 21.21 16.99 2.85
C LEU A 239 21.75 18.05 1.89
N GLU A 240 22.79 18.79 2.29
CA GLU A 240 23.43 19.81 1.46
C GLU A 240 23.94 19.20 0.14
N SER A 241 24.51 17.99 0.19
CA SER A 241 25.01 17.31 -1.01
C SER A 241 23.91 16.84 -1.98
N GLN A 242 22.67 16.65 -1.52
CA GLN A 242 21.58 16.07 -2.32
C GLN A 242 20.43 17.03 -2.63
N ILE A 243 20.34 18.20 -1.97
CA ILE A 243 19.19 19.10 -2.11
C ILE A 243 18.93 19.53 -3.56
N GLU A 244 19.97 19.70 -4.37
CA GLU A 244 19.84 20.02 -5.79
C GLU A 244 19.23 18.86 -6.59
N ASN A 245 19.59 17.61 -6.27
CA ASN A 245 18.99 16.43 -6.92
C ASN A 245 17.52 16.29 -6.52
N LEU A 246 17.17 16.54 -5.25
CA LEU A 246 15.78 16.53 -4.78
C LEU A 246 14.93 17.55 -5.52
N GLU A 247 15.43 18.79 -5.64
CA GLU A 247 14.77 19.85 -6.39
C GLU A 247 14.68 19.53 -7.89
N LYS A 248 15.72 18.94 -8.49
CA LYS A 248 15.76 18.58 -9.90
C LYS A 248 14.67 17.57 -10.28
N GLU A 249 14.47 16.52 -9.48
CA GLU A 249 13.40 15.55 -9.74
C GLU A 249 12.01 16.20 -9.58
N TYR A 250 11.82 17.06 -8.58
CA TYR A 250 10.57 17.80 -8.45
C TYR A 250 10.26 18.58 -9.73
N PHE A 251 11.25 19.24 -10.33
CA PHE A 251 11.06 19.97 -11.59
C PHE A 251 10.77 19.08 -12.79
N PHE A 252 11.36 17.88 -12.88
CA PHE A 252 10.96 16.91 -13.91
C PHE A 252 9.45 16.68 -13.90
N TRP A 253 8.84 16.45 -12.73
CA TRP A 253 7.39 16.25 -12.65
C TRP A 253 6.59 17.50 -13.01
N ILE A 254 7.06 18.68 -12.62
CA ILE A 254 6.37 19.95 -12.93
C ILE A 254 6.48 20.28 -14.43
N GLU A 255 7.60 19.98 -15.07
CA GLU A 255 7.88 20.37 -16.45
C GLU A 255 7.40 19.32 -17.46
N GLU A 256 7.61 18.04 -17.18
CA GLU A 256 7.38 16.93 -18.11
C GLU A 256 6.10 16.14 -17.84
N ARG A 257 5.45 16.36 -16.68
CA ARG A 257 4.30 15.56 -16.23
C ARG A 257 3.12 16.42 -15.78
N THR A 258 3.03 17.67 -16.21
CA THR A 258 1.85 18.50 -15.96
C THR A 258 1.09 18.86 -17.24
N VAL A 259 -0.20 19.08 -17.09
CA VAL A 259 -1.09 19.51 -18.16
C VAL A 259 -2.12 20.50 -17.64
N GLU A 260 -2.61 21.36 -18.52
CA GLU A 260 -3.71 22.26 -18.22
C GLU A 260 -5.05 21.52 -18.28
N VAL A 261 -5.90 21.78 -17.29
CA VAL A 261 -7.21 21.15 -17.11
C VAL A 261 -8.20 22.24 -16.76
N GLU A 262 -9.36 22.27 -17.40
CA GLU A 262 -10.40 23.24 -17.10
C GLU A 262 -11.54 22.57 -16.31
N LYS A 263 -11.98 23.23 -15.23
CA LYS A 263 -13.19 22.85 -14.47
C LYS A 263 -13.88 24.12 -13.98
N ASN A 264 -15.18 24.24 -14.23
CA ASN A 264 -16.01 25.38 -13.81
C ASN A 264 -15.45 26.76 -14.23
N GLY A 265 -14.85 26.87 -15.42
CA GLY A 265 -14.28 28.13 -15.94
C GLY A 265 -12.95 28.55 -15.29
N ARG A 266 -12.30 27.66 -14.53
CA ARG A 266 -10.94 27.84 -14.01
C ARG A 266 -10.00 26.82 -14.63
N THR A 267 -8.82 27.29 -15.01
CA THR A 267 -7.72 26.45 -15.50
C THR A 267 -6.79 26.07 -14.36
N PHE A 268 -6.44 24.79 -14.28
CA PHE A 268 -5.53 24.20 -13.32
C PHE A 268 -4.35 23.60 -14.08
N LYS A 269 -3.13 23.76 -13.56
CA LYS A 269 -1.95 23.03 -14.06
C LYS A 269 -1.69 21.86 -13.12
N MET A 270 -2.02 20.64 -13.56
CA MET A 270 -2.03 19.45 -12.71
C MET A 270 -1.19 18.33 -13.30
N ALA A 271 -0.64 17.50 -12.43
CA ALA A 271 0.20 16.39 -12.83
C ALA A 271 -0.62 15.17 -13.28
N PHE A 272 -0.08 14.43 -14.25
CA PHE A 272 -0.63 13.20 -14.78
C PHE A 272 0.50 12.24 -15.19
N TYR A 273 0.20 10.94 -15.25
CA TYR A 273 1.15 9.95 -15.75
C TYR A 273 1.16 9.95 -17.27
N ASN A 274 2.34 10.01 -17.88
CA ASN A 274 2.51 10.07 -19.32
C ASN A 274 3.81 9.39 -19.76
N THR A 275 3.70 8.28 -20.48
CA THR A 275 4.83 7.61 -21.12
C THR A 275 4.52 7.35 -22.58
N GLU A 276 5.18 8.09 -23.46
CA GLU A 276 5.03 7.99 -24.92
C GLU A 276 6.32 7.47 -25.55
N THR A 277 6.31 6.21 -25.97
CA THR A 277 7.41 5.58 -26.70
C THR A 277 6.84 4.65 -27.77
N ASP A 278 7.62 4.26 -28.78
CA ASP A 278 7.16 3.29 -29.77
C ASP A 278 7.02 1.88 -29.17
N GLY A 279 5.99 1.16 -29.62
CA GLY A 279 5.81 -0.27 -29.36
C GLY A 279 5.38 -0.67 -27.94
N PRO A 280 5.26 -1.99 -27.71
CA PRO A 280 4.88 -2.59 -26.43
C PRO A 280 6.00 -2.47 -25.38
N ARG A 281 5.66 -2.71 -24.10
CA ARG A 281 6.64 -2.80 -23.00
C ARG A 281 7.58 -4.00 -23.23
N PRO A 282 8.91 -3.82 -23.26
CA PRO A 282 9.83 -4.94 -23.48
C PRO A 282 9.72 -6.06 -22.45
N GLU A 283 9.41 -5.73 -21.19
CA GLU A 283 9.27 -6.68 -20.09
C GLU A 283 7.92 -7.42 -20.04
N SER A 284 6.95 -6.98 -20.85
CA SER A 284 5.60 -7.57 -21.00
C SER A 284 5.20 -7.57 -22.48
N TYR A 285 6.16 -7.90 -23.37
CA TYR A 285 6.05 -7.65 -24.81
C TYR A 285 4.93 -8.48 -25.44
N GLU A 286 4.91 -9.78 -25.14
CA GLU A 286 3.90 -10.70 -25.66
C GLU A 286 2.52 -10.34 -25.11
N GLU A 287 2.45 -10.06 -23.81
CA GLU A 287 1.23 -9.69 -23.10
C GLU A 287 0.60 -8.44 -23.70
N ASP A 288 1.39 -7.38 -23.92
CA ASP A 288 0.94 -6.14 -24.55
C ASP A 288 0.46 -6.39 -26.00
N VAL A 289 1.20 -7.16 -26.79
CA VAL A 289 0.83 -7.48 -28.18
C VAL A 289 -0.47 -8.27 -28.25
N HIS A 290 -0.65 -9.25 -27.36
CA HIS A 290 -1.89 -10.03 -27.28
C HIS A 290 -3.07 -9.17 -26.79
N ALA A 291 -2.85 -8.29 -25.79
CA ALA A 291 -3.87 -7.36 -25.33
C ALA A 291 -4.27 -6.35 -26.42
N ALA A 292 -3.34 -5.97 -27.29
CA ALA A 292 -3.60 -5.05 -28.39
C ALA A 292 -4.34 -5.70 -29.59
N ALA A 293 -4.69 -7.00 -29.54
CA ALA A 293 -5.24 -7.73 -30.68
C ALA A 293 -6.57 -7.18 -31.22
N ASN A 294 -7.34 -6.47 -30.39
CA ASN A 294 -8.61 -5.85 -30.78
C ASN A 294 -8.46 -4.45 -31.41
N PHE A 295 -7.25 -3.89 -31.42
CA PHE A 295 -6.97 -2.55 -31.92
C PHE A 295 -6.31 -2.60 -33.30
N SER A 296 -6.40 -1.49 -34.05
CA SER A 296 -5.75 -1.41 -35.37
C SER A 296 -5.20 -0.02 -35.65
N GLY A 297 -4.18 0.05 -36.51
CA GLY A 297 -3.57 1.33 -36.90
C GLY A 297 -3.01 2.10 -35.70
N ALA A 298 -3.36 3.39 -35.61
CA ALA A 298 -2.87 4.28 -34.55
C ALA A 298 -3.39 3.91 -33.15
N GLU A 299 -4.51 3.20 -33.05
CA GLU A 299 -5.10 2.80 -31.76
C GLU A 299 -4.23 1.81 -31.00
N VAL A 300 -3.44 0.98 -31.71
CA VAL A 300 -2.50 0.03 -31.09
C VAL A 300 -1.41 0.79 -30.32
N GLN A 301 -0.82 1.81 -30.96
CA GLN A 301 0.24 2.60 -30.34
C GLN A 301 -0.28 3.45 -29.19
N GLU A 302 -1.49 4.00 -29.34
CA GLU A 302 -2.19 4.70 -28.28
C GLU A 302 -2.38 3.79 -27.06
N PHE A 303 -2.91 2.58 -27.27
CA PHE A 303 -3.11 1.60 -26.22
C PHE A 303 -1.80 1.23 -25.50
N PHE A 304 -0.70 1.00 -26.22
CA PHE A 304 0.60 0.77 -25.59
C PHE A 304 1.04 1.93 -24.69
N ASN A 305 0.81 3.19 -25.10
CA ASN A 305 1.14 4.36 -24.27
C ASN A 305 0.28 4.42 -23.00
N GLU A 306 -0.99 4.02 -23.08
CA GLU A 306 -1.85 3.91 -21.90
C GLU A 306 -1.36 2.85 -20.92
N LEU A 307 -0.89 1.70 -21.42
CA LEU A 307 -0.32 0.64 -20.59
C LEU A 307 0.99 1.06 -19.91
N LYS A 308 1.89 1.70 -20.65
CA LYS A 308 3.16 2.23 -20.12
C LYS A 308 2.93 3.31 -19.05
N SER A 309 1.94 4.17 -19.26
CA SER A 309 1.58 5.21 -18.29
C SER A 309 0.93 4.61 -17.04
N ALA A 310 0.15 3.53 -17.18
CA ALA A 310 -0.35 2.80 -16.01
C ALA A 310 0.81 2.16 -15.22
N ALA A 311 1.84 1.64 -15.88
CA ALA A 311 3.06 1.18 -15.20
C ALA A 311 3.83 2.32 -14.52
N GLU A 312 3.87 3.54 -15.10
CA GLU A 312 4.42 4.73 -14.45
C GLU A 312 3.63 5.12 -13.17
N SER A 313 2.33 4.82 -13.12
CA SER A 313 1.52 5.08 -11.93
C SER A 313 1.81 4.13 -10.76
N GLY A 314 2.42 2.97 -11.04
CA GLY A 314 2.53 1.85 -10.10
C GLY A 314 1.23 1.04 -9.92
N PHE A 315 0.15 1.40 -10.63
CA PHE A 315 -1.16 0.71 -10.61
C PHE A 315 -1.46 0.01 -11.94
N ASP A 316 -0.51 -0.78 -12.44
CA ASP A 316 -0.60 -1.64 -13.62
C ASP A 316 -1.15 -3.03 -13.25
N PHE A 317 -2.42 -3.38 -13.46
CA PHE A 317 -3.49 -2.53 -13.98
C PHE A 317 -4.66 -2.46 -13.00
N SER A 318 -5.57 -1.53 -13.29
CA SER A 318 -6.71 -1.19 -12.44
C SER A 318 -7.84 -0.59 -13.25
N SER A 319 -9.07 -0.88 -12.84
CA SER A 319 -10.30 -0.16 -13.25
C SER A 319 -10.26 1.33 -12.94
N LYS A 320 -9.33 1.77 -12.09
CA LYS A 320 -8.97 3.19 -11.93
C LYS A 320 -8.63 3.83 -13.28
N TRP A 321 -8.11 3.09 -14.26
CA TRP A 321 -7.74 3.66 -15.56
C TRP A 321 -8.79 3.43 -16.65
N PHE A 322 -9.85 2.67 -16.38
CA PHE A 322 -10.78 2.21 -17.40
C PHE A 322 -11.93 3.21 -17.60
N VAL A 323 -12.06 3.72 -18.81
CA VAL A 323 -13.06 4.72 -19.20
C VAL A 323 -13.76 4.24 -20.47
N ASP A 324 -15.05 3.92 -20.35
CA ASP A 324 -15.83 3.46 -21.49
C ASP A 324 -16.17 4.61 -22.46
N LYS A 325 -16.81 4.28 -23.58
CA LYS A 325 -17.20 5.26 -24.61
C LYS A 325 -18.21 6.31 -24.13
N SER A 326 -18.92 6.07 -23.03
CA SER A 326 -19.81 7.04 -22.38
C SER A 326 -19.09 7.91 -21.33
N GLY A 327 -17.81 7.65 -21.11
CA GLY A 327 -16.98 8.28 -20.11
C GLY A 327 -17.15 7.69 -18.70
N GLU A 328 -17.93 6.62 -18.53
CA GLU A 328 -18.13 5.98 -17.23
C GLU A 328 -17.01 4.97 -16.93
N ARG A 329 -16.88 4.54 -15.66
CA ARG A 329 -15.92 3.49 -15.29
C ARG A 329 -16.28 2.19 -15.99
N ALA A 330 -15.37 1.74 -16.84
CA ALA A 330 -15.47 0.46 -17.50
C ALA A 330 -14.96 -0.70 -16.63
N THR A 331 -15.21 -1.91 -17.09
CA THR A 331 -14.62 -3.14 -16.52
C THR A 331 -13.64 -3.82 -17.48
N SER A 332 -13.53 -3.34 -18.72
CA SER A 332 -12.67 -3.94 -19.73
C SER A 332 -11.26 -3.34 -19.68
N PHE A 333 -10.26 -4.21 -19.82
CA PHE A 333 -8.86 -3.82 -19.97
C PHE A 333 -8.62 -2.93 -21.19
N ASP A 334 -9.34 -3.19 -22.29
CA ASP A 334 -9.28 -2.44 -23.54
C ASP A 334 -9.67 -0.95 -23.36
N ASP A 335 -10.40 -0.62 -22.29
CA ASP A 335 -10.84 0.75 -21.98
C ASP A 335 -9.79 1.56 -21.18
N THR A 336 -8.54 1.10 -21.09
CA THR A 336 -7.46 1.82 -20.38
C THR A 336 -7.19 3.19 -21.01
N LYS A 337 -7.27 4.25 -20.19
CA LYS A 337 -7.11 5.68 -20.55
C LYS A 337 -6.33 6.47 -19.49
N THR A 338 -5.27 5.87 -18.93
CA THR A 338 -4.40 6.44 -17.89
C THR A 338 -3.99 7.91 -18.15
N ARG A 339 -3.52 8.25 -19.36
CA ARG A 339 -3.00 9.60 -19.68
C ARG A 339 -4.07 10.69 -19.73
N TYR A 340 -5.32 10.29 -19.62
CA TYR A 340 -6.48 11.18 -19.63
C TYR A 340 -7.08 11.38 -18.25
N ILE A 341 -6.52 10.72 -17.24
CA ILE A 341 -6.96 10.82 -15.86
C ILE A 341 -5.92 11.65 -15.10
N ILE A 342 -6.39 12.69 -14.44
CA ILE A 342 -5.60 13.49 -13.50
C ILE A 342 -5.73 12.81 -12.14
N PRO A 343 -4.68 12.12 -11.65
CA PRO A 343 -4.79 11.28 -10.47
C PRO A 343 -4.63 12.12 -9.20
N VAL A 344 -5.54 11.93 -8.23
CA VAL A 344 -5.48 12.68 -6.96
C VAL A 344 -4.19 12.37 -6.18
N GLU A 345 -3.71 11.13 -6.23
CA GLU A 345 -2.53 10.70 -5.48
C GLU A 345 -1.25 11.34 -6.01
N LEU A 346 -1.06 11.43 -7.32
CA LEU A 346 0.14 12.02 -7.93
C LEU A 346 0.27 13.49 -7.52
N ASN A 347 -0.83 14.23 -7.63
CA ASN A 347 -0.89 15.64 -7.26
C ASN A 347 -0.69 15.84 -5.75
N SER A 348 -1.16 14.90 -4.93
CA SER A 348 -0.90 14.87 -3.49
C SER A 348 0.57 14.60 -3.16
N TYR A 349 1.26 13.73 -3.90
CA TYR A 349 2.69 13.50 -3.74
C TYR A 349 3.50 14.78 -4.05
N LEU A 350 3.19 15.46 -5.15
CA LEU A 350 3.89 16.71 -5.50
C LEU A 350 3.62 17.84 -4.51
N CYS A 351 2.39 17.93 -4.00
CA CYS A 351 2.03 18.83 -2.92
C CYS A 351 2.87 18.56 -1.66
N MET A 352 2.97 17.29 -1.23
CA MET A 352 3.85 16.90 -0.13
C MET A 352 5.32 17.23 -0.42
N ASN A 353 5.80 16.96 -1.64
CA ASN A 353 7.17 17.22 -2.04
C ASN A 353 7.53 18.70 -1.94
N ALA A 354 6.62 19.60 -2.35
CA ALA A 354 6.81 21.04 -2.19
C ALA A 354 6.96 21.43 -0.70
N ARG A 355 6.09 20.90 0.18
CA ARG A 355 6.20 21.14 1.63
C ARG A 355 7.51 20.63 2.21
N LEU A 356 7.91 19.41 1.86
CA LEU A 356 9.13 18.78 2.37
C LEU A 356 10.39 19.49 1.87
N LEU A 357 10.42 19.94 0.62
CA LEU A 357 11.50 20.80 0.11
C LEU A 357 11.58 22.11 0.89
N ALA A 358 10.44 22.76 1.19
CA ALA A 358 10.44 23.96 2.01
C ALA A 358 11.06 23.73 3.40
N GLU A 359 10.71 22.62 4.06
CA GLU A 359 11.30 22.24 5.35
C GLU A 359 12.82 22.07 5.24
N MET A 360 13.30 21.28 4.26
CA MET A 360 14.72 20.99 4.08
C MET A 360 15.55 22.22 3.65
N PHE A 361 15.01 23.09 2.78
CA PHE A 361 15.66 24.37 2.48
C PHE A 361 15.75 25.28 3.71
N GLY A 362 14.77 25.21 4.62
CA GLY A 362 14.82 25.89 5.90
C GLY A 362 15.95 25.40 6.81
N GLU A 363 16.17 24.09 6.87
CA GLU A 363 17.27 23.48 7.62
C GLU A 363 18.66 23.93 7.09
N LEU A 364 18.75 24.21 5.78
CA LEU A 364 19.96 24.76 5.15
C LEU A 364 20.05 26.30 5.20
N GLY A 365 19.10 26.99 5.85
CA GLY A 365 19.06 28.46 5.92
C GLY A 365 18.75 29.16 4.60
N MET A 366 18.26 28.44 3.59
CA MET A 366 17.95 28.96 2.25
C MET A 366 16.55 29.57 2.19
N GLU A 367 16.32 30.67 2.92
CA GLU A 367 14.99 31.22 3.17
C GLU A 367 14.22 31.59 1.88
N ASN A 368 14.90 32.11 0.85
CA ASN A 368 14.25 32.42 -0.44
C ASN A 368 13.66 31.16 -1.11
N LYS A 369 14.39 30.04 -1.07
CA LYS A 369 13.92 28.76 -1.60
C LYS A 369 12.78 28.20 -0.75
N ARG A 370 12.93 28.24 0.58
CA ARG A 370 11.88 27.86 1.52
C ARG A 370 10.57 28.58 1.22
N GLN A 371 10.58 29.91 1.10
CA GLN A 371 9.36 30.68 0.82
C GLN A 371 8.75 30.36 -0.55
N LYS A 372 9.57 30.16 -1.60
CA LYS A 372 9.10 29.69 -2.91
C LYS A 372 8.32 28.37 -2.77
N TYR A 373 8.86 27.40 -2.05
CA TYR A 373 8.24 26.09 -1.91
C TYR A 373 7.02 26.09 -0.98
N ILE A 374 6.98 26.97 0.02
CA ILE A 374 5.77 27.24 0.82
C ILE A 374 4.65 27.75 -0.09
N GLN A 375 4.94 28.71 -0.98
CA GLN A 375 3.96 29.24 -1.92
C GLN A 375 3.43 28.16 -2.86
N LEU A 376 4.32 27.35 -3.44
CA LEU A 376 3.96 26.22 -4.31
C LEU A 376 3.09 25.19 -3.56
N TYR A 377 3.43 24.86 -2.31
CA TYR A 377 2.63 23.96 -1.50
C TYR A 377 1.19 24.46 -1.32
N TYR A 378 1.01 25.74 -0.94
CA TYR A 378 -0.34 26.29 -0.77
C TYR A 378 -1.10 26.47 -2.09
N GLU A 379 -0.41 26.64 -3.21
CA GLU A 379 -1.02 26.59 -4.54
C GLU A 379 -1.53 25.19 -4.86
N TRP A 380 -0.72 24.15 -4.62
CA TRP A 380 -1.12 22.76 -4.75
C TRP A 380 -2.31 22.41 -3.86
N VAL A 381 -2.31 22.80 -2.58
CA VAL A 381 -3.43 22.57 -1.65
C VAL A 381 -4.74 23.14 -2.21
N ARG A 382 -4.72 24.38 -2.72
CA ARG A 382 -5.91 24.99 -3.32
C ARG A 382 -6.35 24.25 -4.59
N ASN A 383 -5.42 23.92 -5.48
CA ASN A 383 -5.75 23.24 -6.73
C ASN A 383 -6.28 21.81 -6.51
N VAL A 384 -5.72 21.08 -5.53
CA VAL A 384 -6.21 19.76 -5.13
C VAL A 384 -7.62 19.85 -4.55
N GLU A 385 -7.87 20.83 -3.69
CA GLU A 385 -9.21 21.05 -3.14
C GLU A 385 -10.22 21.38 -4.26
N ASP A 386 -9.94 22.37 -5.10
CA ASP A 386 -10.89 22.85 -6.11
C ASP A 386 -11.16 21.80 -7.22
N LEU A 387 -10.14 21.03 -7.61
CA LEU A 387 -10.26 20.05 -8.69
C LEU A 387 -10.83 18.71 -8.21
N PHE A 388 -10.37 18.19 -7.07
CA PHE A 388 -10.63 16.81 -6.68
C PHE A 388 -11.63 16.66 -5.54
N TRP A 389 -11.77 17.64 -4.64
CA TRP A 389 -12.66 17.51 -3.49
C TRP A 389 -14.13 17.47 -3.93
N ASP A 390 -14.86 16.51 -3.35
CA ASP A 390 -16.31 16.40 -3.47
C ASP A 390 -16.95 16.64 -2.10
N GLU A 391 -17.68 17.75 -1.97
CA GLU A 391 -18.28 18.16 -0.69
C GLU A 391 -19.42 17.24 -0.24
N GLU A 392 -20.12 16.56 -1.16
CA GLU A 392 -21.22 15.64 -0.83
C GLU A 392 -20.68 14.32 -0.28
N LYS A 393 -19.69 13.75 -0.97
CA LYS A 393 -19.04 12.49 -0.57
C LYS A 393 -18.03 12.69 0.55
N GLY A 394 -17.45 13.89 0.68
CA GLY A 394 -16.47 14.22 1.70
C GLY A 394 -15.12 13.54 1.49
N ILE A 395 -14.69 13.42 0.22
CA ILE A 395 -13.42 12.81 -0.18
C ILE A 395 -12.92 13.41 -1.51
N TRP A 396 -11.68 13.14 -1.89
CA TRP A 396 -11.10 13.59 -3.17
C TRP A 396 -11.13 12.48 -4.24
N PHE A 397 -11.58 12.82 -5.44
CA PHE A 397 -11.68 11.91 -6.59
C PHE A 397 -10.74 12.31 -7.73
N ASP A 398 -10.36 11.34 -8.57
CA ASP A 398 -9.63 11.63 -9.79
C ASP A 398 -10.51 12.44 -10.77
N TYR A 399 -9.87 13.15 -11.68
CA TYR A 399 -10.56 13.94 -12.70
C TYR A 399 -10.31 13.36 -14.10
N ASP A 400 -11.38 13.12 -14.85
CA ASP A 400 -11.34 12.75 -16.26
C ASP A 400 -11.27 14.01 -17.12
N ARG A 401 -10.13 14.22 -17.79
CA ARG A 401 -9.91 15.42 -18.61
C ARG A 401 -10.44 15.30 -20.05
N ILE A 402 -10.82 14.10 -20.50
CA ILE A 402 -11.53 13.94 -21.78
C ILE A 402 -13.00 14.32 -21.58
N ASN A 403 -13.61 13.76 -20.53
CA ASN A 403 -15.04 13.91 -20.26
C ASN A 403 -15.38 15.09 -19.35
N ASN A 404 -14.36 15.85 -18.91
CA ASN A 404 -14.47 17.02 -18.03
C ASN A 404 -15.31 16.75 -16.78
N LYS A 405 -15.05 15.63 -16.10
CA LYS A 405 -15.84 15.21 -14.94
C LYS A 405 -15.02 14.55 -13.85
N SER A 406 -15.51 14.70 -12.62
CA SER A 406 -15.04 13.92 -11.47
C SER A 406 -15.37 12.44 -11.66
N ARG A 407 -14.54 11.56 -11.10
CA ARG A 407 -14.72 10.10 -11.13
C ARG A 407 -15.04 9.60 -9.72
N PRO A 408 -16.31 9.60 -9.29
CA PRO A 408 -16.73 9.36 -7.91
C PRO A 408 -16.75 7.86 -7.56
N TYR A 409 -15.61 7.18 -7.76
CA TYR A 409 -15.44 5.76 -7.50
C TYR A 409 -14.44 5.56 -6.36
N PHE A 410 -14.71 4.57 -5.52
CA PHE A 410 -13.84 4.25 -4.38
C PHE A 410 -12.52 3.65 -4.84
N TYR A 411 -11.43 4.33 -4.47
CA TYR A 411 -10.06 3.84 -4.49
C TYR A 411 -9.35 4.30 -3.22
N LEU A 412 -8.41 3.49 -2.68
CA LEU A 412 -7.63 3.94 -1.51
C LEU A 412 -6.80 5.21 -1.79
N THR A 413 -6.55 5.52 -3.06
CA THR A 413 -5.91 6.77 -3.48
C THR A 413 -6.70 8.02 -3.05
N ASN A 414 -8.03 7.91 -2.86
CA ASN A 414 -8.88 9.01 -2.41
C ASN A 414 -8.45 9.56 -1.02
N PHE A 415 -7.73 8.77 -0.23
CA PHE A 415 -7.25 9.13 1.11
C PHE A 415 -5.81 9.68 1.12
N VAL A 416 -5.09 9.62 -0.01
CA VAL A 416 -3.70 10.08 -0.11
C VAL A 416 -3.55 11.57 0.23
N PRO A 417 -4.50 12.48 -0.07
CA PRO A 417 -4.43 13.86 0.41
C PRO A 417 -4.26 13.98 1.93
N LEU A 418 -4.91 13.12 2.73
CA LEU A 418 -4.74 13.11 4.19
C LEU A 418 -3.31 12.74 4.59
N TRP A 419 -2.75 11.71 3.96
CA TRP A 419 -1.38 11.26 4.21
C TRP A 419 -0.32 12.30 3.83
N ALA A 420 -0.50 12.93 2.67
CA ALA A 420 0.33 13.99 2.13
C ALA A 420 0.22 15.30 2.91
N LYS A 421 -0.87 15.47 3.68
CA LYS A 421 -1.36 16.74 4.22
C LYS A 421 -1.65 17.77 3.13
N CYS A 422 -2.15 17.32 1.96
CA CYS A 422 -2.51 18.19 0.86
C CYS A 422 -3.98 18.62 0.94
N TYR A 423 -4.32 19.36 1.99
CA TYR A 423 -5.67 19.88 2.24
C TYR A 423 -5.56 21.05 3.23
N ASP A 424 -6.65 21.78 3.46
CA ASP A 424 -6.68 22.80 4.50
C ASP A 424 -6.63 22.20 5.90
N THR A 425 -5.41 22.10 6.45
CA THR A 425 -5.17 21.51 7.78
C THR A 425 -5.84 22.26 8.93
N SER A 426 -6.33 23.49 8.73
CA SER A 426 -7.14 24.18 9.75
C SER A 426 -8.49 23.51 9.98
N ASN A 427 -8.98 22.76 8.98
CA ASN A 427 -10.24 22.00 9.00
C ASN A 427 -10.01 20.49 9.12
N LYS A 428 -8.87 20.05 9.67
CA LYS A 428 -8.48 18.63 9.73
C LYS A 428 -9.53 17.69 10.31
N ASP A 429 -10.30 18.11 11.32
CA ASP A 429 -11.35 17.27 11.93
C ASP A 429 -12.52 17.05 10.95
N LYS A 430 -12.93 18.08 10.20
CA LYS A 430 -13.95 17.96 9.13
C LYS A 430 -13.53 16.89 8.12
N TYR A 431 -12.31 16.99 7.61
CA TYR A 431 -11.80 16.06 6.61
C TYR A 431 -11.65 14.64 7.17
N ALA A 432 -11.19 14.50 8.42
CA ALA A 432 -11.07 13.21 9.10
C ALA A 432 -12.42 12.51 9.24
N GLU A 433 -13.40 13.19 9.82
CA GLU A 433 -14.76 12.66 10.04
C GLU A 433 -15.45 12.30 8.71
N SER A 434 -15.28 13.15 7.70
CA SER A 434 -15.86 12.95 6.36
C SER A 434 -15.22 11.75 5.65
N ALA A 435 -13.90 11.60 5.73
CA ALA A 435 -13.18 10.46 5.17
C ALA A 435 -13.55 9.15 5.86
N ILE A 436 -13.70 9.13 7.19
CA ILE A 436 -14.16 7.94 7.94
C ILE A 436 -15.58 7.57 7.54
N LYS A 437 -16.46 8.56 7.40
CA LYS A 437 -17.84 8.35 6.94
C LYS A 437 -17.87 7.75 5.54
N TYR A 438 -17.08 8.30 4.61
CA TYR A 438 -16.94 7.79 3.26
C TYR A 438 -16.40 6.34 3.25
N LEU A 439 -15.30 6.09 3.98
CA LEU A 439 -14.69 4.77 4.12
C LEU A 439 -15.71 3.74 4.63
N ASN A 440 -16.45 4.07 5.69
CA ASN A 440 -17.45 3.17 6.26
C ASN A 440 -18.67 2.95 5.36
N SER A 441 -18.99 3.89 4.46
CA SER A 441 -20.06 3.71 3.47
C SER A 441 -19.68 2.78 2.32
N GLU A 442 -18.42 2.82 1.88
CA GLU A 442 -17.93 2.06 0.72
C GLU A 442 -17.33 0.70 1.12
N VAL A 443 -16.67 0.64 2.28
CA VAL A 443 -15.91 -0.52 2.76
C VAL A 443 -16.58 -1.12 4.00
N LYS A 444 -17.46 -2.09 3.76
CA LYS A 444 -18.15 -2.81 4.84
C LYS A 444 -17.16 -3.69 5.61
N LYS A 445 -16.91 -3.36 6.88
CA LYS A 445 -16.01 -4.09 7.79
C LYS A 445 -16.30 -5.59 7.92
N SER A 446 -17.54 -6.02 7.69
CA SER A 446 -17.98 -7.43 7.71
C SER A 446 -17.63 -8.21 6.42
N VAL A 447 -17.39 -7.52 5.32
CA VAL A 447 -17.00 -8.10 4.02
C VAL A 447 -15.48 -8.15 3.91
N TYR A 448 -14.84 -7.03 4.20
CA TYR A 448 -13.40 -6.86 4.03
C TYR A 448 -12.63 -7.25 5.30
N ILE A 449 -12.73 -8.53 5.69
CA ILE A 449 -12.16 -9.06 6.93
C ILE A 449 -10.65 -9.29 6.88
N GLY A 450 -10.04 -9.28 5.69
CA GLY A 450 -8.60 -9.46 5.48
C GLY A 450 -7.80 -8.16 5.35
N GLY A 451 -8.45 -7.01 5.16
CA GLY A 451 -7.78 -5.71 5.03
C GLY A 451 -8.58 -4.73 4.17
N LEU A 452 -8.01 -3.56 3.88
CA LEU A 452 -8.64 -2.57 2.99
C LEU A 452 -8.48 -2.99 1.51
N PRO A 453 -9.56 -3.07 0.72
CA PRO A 453 -9.44 -3.36 -0.71
C PRO A 453 -8.91 -2.12 -1.45
N PHE A 454 -8.12 -2.30 -2.52
CA PHE A 454 -7.66 -1.16 -3.33
C PHE A 454 -8.83 -0.38 -3.94
N SER A 455 -9.84 -1.08 -4.44
CA SER A 455 -11.09 -0.55 -4.98
C SER A 455 -12.26 -1.43 -4.57
N THR A 456 -13.49 -0.99 -4.82
CA THR A 456 -14.70 -1.84 -4.69
C THR A 456 -15.08 -2.58 -5.98
N MET A 457 -14.29 -2.44 -7.05
CA MET A 457 -14.51 -3.09 -8.34
C MET A 457 -13.69 -4.37 -8.44
N ASN A 458 -14.31 -5.47 -8.90
CA ASN A 458 -13.59 -6.70 -9.24
C ASN A 458 -13.47 -6.81 -10.76
N SER A 459 -12.40 -6.24 -11.31
CA SER A 459 -12.08 -6.27 -12.74
C SER A 459 -11.32 -7.53 -13.17
N GLY A 460 -10.75 -8.27 -12.22
CA GLY A 460 -9.76 -9.32 -12.48
C GLY A 460 -8.30 -8.80 -12.48
N GLU A 461 -8.11 -7.49 -12.48
CA GLU A 461 -6.80 -6.87 -12.41
C GLU A 461 -6.22 -6.86 -10.99
N GLN A 462 -4.90 -6.70 -10.89
CA GLN A 462 -4.20 -6.82 -9.62
C GLN A 462 -4.43 -5.62 -8.68
N TRP A 463 -4.60 -4.41 -9.22
CA TRP A 463 -4.93 -3.21 -8.44
C TRP A 463 -6.44 -2.97 -8.43
N ASP A 464 -7.18 -3.94 -7.92
CA ASP A 464 -8.64 -3.91 -7.75
C ASP A 464 -9.09 -4.94 -6.71
N MET A 465 -10.38 -4.96 -6.35
CA MET A 465 -10.95 -6.01 -5.51
C MET A 465 -10.67 -7.39 -6.13
N PRO A 466 -10.24 -8.41 -5.36
CA PRO A 466 -10.21 -8.49 -3.90
C PRO A 466 -8.88 -8.09 -3.25
N ASN A 467 -7.96 -7.46 -3.98
CA ASN A 467 -6.60 -7.26 -3.48
C ASN A 467 -6.48 -6.05 -2.54
N SER A 468 -5.58 -6.21 -1.59
CA SER A 468 -5.17 -5.24 -0.58
C SER A 468 -3.65 -5.10 -0.66
N TRP A 469 -3.18 -3.86 -0.81
CA TRP A 469 -1.78 -3.55 -1.07
C TRP A 469 -1.16 -2.77 0.09
N PRO A 470 -0.03 -3.25 0.66
CA PRO A 470 0.58 -2.64 1.84
C PRO A 470 0.83 -1.12 1.71
N PRO A 471 1.33 -0.59 0.58
CA PRO A 471 1.47 0.84 0.33
C PRO A 471 0.25 1.68 0.68
N LEU A 472 -0.92 1.32 0.16
CA LEU A 472 -2.12 2.15 0.28
C LEU A 472 -2.84 1.90 1.60
N VAL A 473 -2.73 0.68 2.16
CA VAL A 473 -3.13 0.43 3.56
C VAL A 473 -2.34 1.36 4.49
N TYR A 474 -1.03 1.44 4.29
CA TYR A 474 -0.17 2.36 5.04
C TYR A 474 -0.57 3.81 4.87
N MET A 475 -0.77 4.28 3.64
CA MET A 475 -1.15 5.68 3.39
C MET A 475 -2.50 6.03 4.05
N VAL A 476 -3.51 5.16 3.98
CA VAL A 476 -4.80 5.40 4.64
C VAL A 476 -4.64 5.44 6.17
N VAL A 477 -4.00 4.43 6.76
CA VAL A 477 -3.80 4.35 8.23
C VAL A 477 -3.02 5.56 8.73
N ILE A 478 -1.87 5.88 8.12
CA ILE A 478 -1.05 7.02 8.54
C ILE A 478 -1.72 8.36 8.22
N GLY A 479 -2.46 8.46 7.11
CA GLY A 479 -3.23 9.65 6.77
C GLY A 479 -4.28 9.98 7.81
N LEU A 480 -5.04 8.97 8.25
CA LEU A 480 -6.02 9.11 9.34
C LEU A 480 -5.35 9.50 10.66
N ILE A 481 -4.25 8.86 11.04
CA ILE A 481 -3.48 9.21 12.26
C ILE A 481 -2.99 10.67 12.21
N LYS A 482 -2.46 11.12 11.05
CA LYS A 482 -1.90 12.46 10.87
C LYS A 482 -2.94 13.59 11.00
N THR A 483 -4.24 13.29 10.95
CA THR A 483 -5.29 14.27 11.24
C THR A 483 -5.30 14.68 12.73
N GLY A 484 -4.84 13.80 13.62
CA GLY A 484 -4.93 13.98 15.07
C GLY A 484 -6.35 13.80 15.63
N ASN A 485 -7.33 13.41 14.80
CA ASN A 485 -8.68 13.12 15.23
C ASN A 485 -8.74 11.71 15.87
N GLN A 486 -9.40 11.59 17.02
CA GLN A 486 -9.42 10.33 17.78
C GLN A 486 -10.22 9.23 17.07
N GLU A 487 -11.36 9.55 16.46
CA GLU A 487 -12.16 8.57 15.71
C GLU A 487 -11.38 8.08 14.48
N ALA A 488 -10.64 8.96 13.83
CA ALA A 488 -9.74 8.61 12.73
C ALA A 488 -8.62 7.67 13.19
N ALA A 489 -8.03 7.93 14.35
CA ALA A 489 -7.00 7.08 14.93
C ALA A 489 -7.53 5.69 15.30
N ASP A 490 -8.76 5.59 15.80
CA ASP A 490 -9.41 4.31 16.13
C ASP A 490 -9.76 3.51 14.86
N GLU A 491 -10.25 4.19 13.82
CA GLU A 491 -10.46 3.60 12.49
C GLU A 491 -9.13 3.10 11.88
N ALA A 492 -8.07 3.90 11.99
CA ALA A 492 -6.73 3.55 11.52
C ALA A 492 -6.19 2.31 12.24
N TYR A 493 -6.31 2.26 13.57
CA TYR A 493 -5.91 1.10 14.37
C TYR A 493 -6.66 -0.16 13.95
N PHE A 494 -7.97 -0.06 13.75
CA PHE A 494 -8.79 -1.19 13.32
C PHE A 494 -8.30 -1.81 12.00
N TRP A 495 -8.00 -0.98 11.00
CA TRP A 495 -7.50 -1.48 9.71
C TRP A 495 -6.06 -1.98 9.79
N ALA A 496 -5.22 -1.37 10.63
CA ALA A 496 -3.86 -1.85 10.88
C ALA A 496 -3.85 -3.23 11.57
N ASP A 497 -4.63 -3.43 12.63
CA ASP A 497 -4.76 -4.73 13.33
C ASP A 497 -5.25 -5.82 12.36
N ARG A 498 -6.27 -5.51 11.57
CA ARG A 498 -6.79 -6.44 10.56
C ARG A 498 -5.75 -6.83 9.52
N TRP A 499 -5.03 -5.85 9.00
CA TRP A 499 -3.95 -6.08 8.04
C TRP A 499 -2.84 -6.97 8.62
N ILE A 500 -2.40 -6.66 9.84
CA ILE A 500 -1.36 -7.41 10.57
C ILE A 500 -1.79 -8.85 10.82
N ARG A 501 -3.02 -9.08 11.30
CA ARG A 501 -3.58 -10.42 11.51
C ARG A 501 -3.63 -11.21 10.22
N SER A 502 -4.04 -10.59 9.11
CA SER A 502 -4.08 -11.24 7.81
C SER A 502 -2.68 -11.63 7.34
N CYS A 503 -1.72 -10.70 7.37
CA CYS A 503 -0.34 -10.98 7.00
C CYS A 503 0.28 -12.10 7.87
N HIS A 504 0.08 -12.05 9.19
CA HIS A 504 0.59 -13.05 10.11
C HIS A 504 -0.07 -14.42 9.88
N ALA A 505 -1.38 -14.49 9.65
CA ALA A 505 -2.07 -15.73 9.34
C ALA A 505 -1.59 -16.37 8.03
N ALA A 506 -1.23 -15.56 7.02
CA ALA A 506 -0.60 -16.07 5.80
C ALA A 506 0.79 -16.63 6.10
N PHE A 507 1.59 -15.88 6.85
CA PHE A 507 2.94 -16.25 7.23
C PHE A 507 2.94 -17.57 8.02
N MET A 508 2.10 -17.71 9.05
CA MET A 508 2.02 -18.94 9.86
C MET A 508 1.65 -20.19 9.05
N ARG A 509 0.95 -20.03 7.92
CA ARG A 509 0.57 -21.15 7.04
C ARG A 509 1.61 -21.47 5.98
N THR A 510 2.40 -20.48 5.55
CA THR A 510 3.22 -20.59 4.33
C THR A 510 4.71 -20.35 4.56
N ASN A 511 5.09 -19.79 5.71
CA ASN A 511 6.39 -19.22 6.03
C ASN A 511 6.87 -18.19 4.98
N LYS A 512 5.94 -17.47 4.34
CA LYS A 512 6.22 -16.51 3.28
C LYS A 512 5.48 -15.20 3.52
N MET A 513 6.09 -14.14 3.01
CA MET A 513 5.49 -12.82 2.87
C MET A 513 5.22 -12.57 1.39
N PHE A 514 4.10 -11.94 1.10
CA PHE A 514 3.60 -11.75 -0.26
C PHE A 514 3.60 -10.27 -0.63
N GLU A 515 3.63 -10.01 -1.93
CA GLU A 515 3.45 -8.70 -2.54
C GLU A 515 2.13 -8.03 -2.13
N LYS A 516 1.04 -8.80 -2.14
CA LYS A 516 -0.35 -8.34 -1.95
C LYS A 516 -1.21 -9.43 -1.29
N TYR A 517 -2.30 -9.03 -0.65
CA TYR A 517 -3.16 -9.91 0.15
C TYR A 517 -4.63 -9.76 -0.22
N SER A 518 -5.47 -10.71 0.16
CA SER A 518 -6.91 -10.63 -0.01
C SER A 518 -7.53 -9.73 1.06
N ALA A 519 -8.25 -8.69 0.64
CA ALA A 519 -9.05 -7.83 1.50
C ALA A 519 -10.25 -8.57 2.12
N VAL A 520 -10.74 -9.63 1.47
CA VAL A 520 -11.97 -10.35 1.87
C VAL A 520 -11.69 -11.66 2.61
N ASN A 521 -10.48 -12.21 2.52
CA ASN A 521 -10.11 -13.46 3.19
C ASN A 521 -8.85 -13.29 4.04
N VAL A 522 -8.95 -13.61 5.34
CA VAL A 522 -7.82 -13.54 6.27
C VAL A 522 -6.73 -14.54 5.91
N GLY A 523 -5.49 -14.09 5.84
CA GLY A 523 -4.32 -14.94 5.59
C GLY A 523 -4.09 -15.32 4.14
N VAL A 524 -4.97 -14.93 3.23
CA VAL A 524 -4.88 -15.33 1.81
C VAL A 524 -4.11 -14.25 1.05
N TYR A 525 -3.12 -14.67 0.24
CA TYR A 525 -2.41 -13.77 -0.66
C TYR A 525 -3.33 -13.33 -1.82
N GLY A 526 -3.06 -12.18 -2.43
CA GLY A 526 -3.85 -11.67 -3.56
C GLY A 526 -3.44 -12.28 -4.90
N GLY A 527 -4.18 -11.98 -5.96
CA GLY A 527 -3.95 -12.51 -7.32
C GLY A 527 -4.26 -11.50 -8.42
N GLY A 528 -4.57 -11.96 -9.62
CA GLY A 528 -4.91 -11.10 -10.76
C GLY A 528 -3.71 -10.40 -11.41
N GLY A 529 -3.96 -9.73 -12.54
CA GLY A 529 -2.95 -9.10 -13.37
C GLY A 529 -2.16 -10.06 -14.27
N GLU A 530 -1.06 -9.56 -14.83
CA GLU A 530 -0.30 -10.24 -15.90
C GLU A 530 0.73 -11.27 -15.41
N TYR A 531 1.02 -11.33 -14.10
CA TYR A 531 1.98 -12.28 -13.53
C TYR A 531 1.51 -12.90 -12.20
N GLY A 532 2.07 -14.06 -11.86
CA GLY A 532 1.78 -14.74 -10.60
C GLY A 532 2.28 -13.98 -9.37
N VAL A 533 1.63 -14.14 -8.23
CA VAL A 533 1.99 -13.42 -6.97
C VAL A 533 3.48 -13.60 -6.59
N GLN A 534 4.11 -12.51 -6.17
CA GLN A 534 5.52 -12.50 -5.77
C GLN A 534 5.71 -12.68 -4.26
N VAL A 535 6.89 -13.19 -3.88
CA VAL A 535 7.27 -13.47 -2.48
C VAL A 535 8.49 -12.65 -2.09
N GLY A 536 8.54 -12.24 -0.82
CA GLY A 536 9.64 -11.44 -0.27
C GLY A 536 9.18 -10.64 0.94
N PHE A 537 8.30 -9.66 0.83
CA PHE A 537 8.33 -8.63 -0.23
C PHE A 537 8.60 -7.30 0.47
N GLY A 538 9.56 -6.50 -0.03
CA GLY A 538 10.17 -5.38 0.68
C GLY A 538 9.17 -4.44 1.38
N TRP A 539 8.18 -3.93 0.65
CA TRP A 539 7.18 -3.02 1.22
C TRP A 539 6.28 -3.66 2.28
N THR A 540 6.04 -4.97 2.23
CA THR A 540 5.09 -5.69 3.08
C THR A 540 5.79 -5.90 4.40
N ASN A 541 7.05 -6.33 4.33
CA ASN A 541 7.93 -6.48 5.47
C ASN A 541 8.03 -5.16 6.22
N ALA A 542 8.29 -4.06 5.51
CA ALA A 542 8.39 -2.75 6.10
C ALA A 542 7.07 -2.23 6.71
N VAL A 543 5.94 -2.35 6.01
CA VAL A 543 4.64 -1.89 6.53
C VAL A 543 4.21 -2.70 7.75
N VAL A 544 4.49 -4.00 7.79
CA VAL A 544 4.26 -4.83 8.98
C VAL A 544 5.12 -4.36 10.15
N MET A 545 6.42 -4.12 9.93
CA MET A 545 7.31 -3.58 10.96
C MET A 545 6.86 -2.21 11.46
N GLU A 546 6.44 -1.32 10.57
CA GLU A 546 5.92 0.02 10.90
C GLU A 546 4.69 -0.06 11.81
N PHE A 547 3.68 -0.86 11.46
CA PHE A 547 2.49 -0.96 12.29
C PHE A 547 2.75 -1.64 13.62
N LEU A 548 3.61 -2.66 13.67
CA LEU A 548 4.04 -3.29 14.92
C LEU A 548 4.89 -2.34 15.77
N TYR A 549 5.60 -1.39 15.17
CA TYR A 549 6.29 -0.33 15.89
C TYR A 549 5.31 0.74 16.42
N ILE A 550 4.36 1.18 15.60
CA ILE A 550 3.38 2.23 15.96
C ILE A 550 2.41 1.74 17.06
N TYR A 551 1.98 0.49 16.99
CA TYR A 551 1.00 -0.11 17.89
C TYR A 551 1.60 -1.25 18.73
N HIS A 552 2.87 -1.10 19.12
CA HIS A 552 3.67 -2.12 19.80
C HIS A 552 3.06 -2.62 21.13
N ASP A 553 2.22 -1.79 21.75
CA ASP A 553 1.51 -1.97 23.02
C ASP A 553 0.05 -2.43 22.84
N ARG A 554 -0.46 -2.45 21.60
CA ARG A 554 -1.88 -2.74 21.28
C ARG A 554 -2.08 -3.91 20.32
N LEU A 555 -1.07 -4.28 19.53
CA LEU A 555 -1.18 -5.41 18.60
C LEU A 555 -0.75 -6.72 19.27
N PHE A 556 -1.71 -7.63 19.43
CA PHE A 556 -1.49 -8.96 19.98
C PHE A 556 -1.98 -10.08 19.05
N SER A 557 -1.17 -11.14 18.97
CA SER A 557 -1.37 -12.30 18.09
C SER A 557 -2.52 -13.21 18.56
N SER A 558 -2.77 -13.28 19.88
CA SER A 558 -3.90 -14.01 20.45
C SER A 558 -5.20 -13.19 20.41
N VAL A 559 -6.33 -13.85 20.15
CA VAL A 559 -7.68 -13.24 20.19
C VAL A 559 -8.15 -12.96 21.65
N ASN A 560 -7.40 -13.42 22.66
CA ASN A 560 -7.69 -13.21 24.07
C ASN A 560 -6.61 -12.38 24.76
N SER A 561 -6.53 -11.06 24.51
CA SER A 561 -5.77 -10.18 25.41
C SER A 561 -6.09 -8.68 25.35
N LEU A 562 -7.26 -8.22 24.90
CA LEU A 562 -7.60 -6.77 24.93
C LEU A 562 -9.12 -6.47 25.04
N TRP A 563 -9.81 -7.06 26.01
CA TRP A 563 -11.08 -6.49 26.50
C TRP A 563 -10.90 -5.71 27.82
N ASN A 564 -9.66 -5.48 28.27
CA ASN A 564 -9.36 -4.77 29.53
C ASN A 564 -8.44 -3.52 29.39
N THR A 565 -8.22 -3.01 28.18
CA THR A 565 -7.41 -1.79 27.97
C THR A 565 -7.99 -0.82 26.94
N ALA A 566 -9.26 -1.01 26.56
CA ALA A 566 -10.00 0.06 25.90
C ALA A 566 -10.72 0.88 26.97
N VAL A 567 -10.48 2.19 26.98
CA VAL A 567 -11.08 3.20 27.86
C VAL A 567 -10.36 3.33 29.21
N THR A 568 -9.09 3.74 29.22
CA THR A 568 -8.51 4.77 30.12
C THR A 568 -6.98 4.69 30.14
N ASP A 569 -6.33 5.02 29.04
CA ASP A 569 -5.15 5.89 29.09
C ASP A 569 -4.81 6.32 27.66
N THR A 570 -5.14 7.57 27.34
CA THR A 570 -4.63 8.22 26.14
C THR A 570 -3.51 9.16 26.60
N PRO A 571 -2.24 8.75 26.50
CA PRO A 571 -1.20 9.68 26.15
C PRO A 571 -1.00 9.59 24.64
N SER A 572 -1.36 10.67 23.96
CA SER A 572 -0.74 11.06 22.69
C SER A 572 0.77 10.79 22.76
N ARG A 573 1.21 9.67 22.21
CA ARG A 573 2.61 9.34 21.97
C ARG A 573 2.71 8.79 20.58
N VAL A 574 2.69 9.71 19.62
CA VAL A 574 3.32 9.47 18.33
C VAL A 574 4.83 9.25 18.62
N PRO A 575 5.50 8.27 17.98
CA PRO A 575 6.93 8.07 18.11
C PRO A 575 7.74 9.36 17.94
N LEU A 576 8.96 9.43 18.49
CA LEU A 576 9.85 10.61 18.53
C LEU A 576 10.01 11.40 17.20
N ILE A 577 9.65 10.80 16.07
CA ILE A 577 9.64 11.40 14.73
C ILE A 577 8.46 12.38 14.52
N TRP A 578 7.44 12.39 15.38
CA TRP A 578 6.15 13.04 15.09
C TRP A 578 5.52 13.85 16.24
N ARG A 579 6.29 14.30 17.24
CA ARG A 579 5.72 15.03 18.39
C ARG A 579 5.84 16.55 18.22
N GLU A 580 4.71 17.25 18.29
CA GLU A 580 4.65 18.65 18.76
C GLU A 580 3.97 18.70 20.14
N GLU A 581 4.41 19.66 20.96
CA GLU A 581 4.04 19.83 22.37
C GLU A 581 2.67 20.49 22.55
N GLY A 582 1.82 19.92 23.41
CA GLY A 582 0.68 20.64 23.95
C GLY A 582 -0.48 19.78 24.45
N ASP A 583 -0.65 19.82 25.77
CA ASP A 583 -1.93 19.91 26.49
C ASP A 583 -2.52 18.64 27.15
N ALA A 584 -2.65 18.72 28.47
CA ALA A 584 -3.17 17.69 29.36
C ALA A 584 -4.19 18.32 30.32
N ARG A 585 -5.45 17.87 30.28
CA ARG A 585 -6.41 18.11 31.38
C ARG A 585 -7.31 16.91 31.66
N ARG A 586 -7.26 16.51 32.94
CA ARG A 586 -8.01 15.44 33.62
C ARG A 586 -9.53 15.60 33.54
N ARG A 587 -10.24 14.46 33.49
CA ARG A 587 -11.62 14.31 34.01
C ARG A 587 -11.72 13.11 34.95
N ARG A 588 -12.54 13.26 35.99
CA ARG A 588 -12.86 12.29 37.06
C ARG A 588 -13.90 11.27 36.58
N ASN A 589 -13.69 10.00 36.89
CA ASN A 589 -14.70 8.94 36.75
C ASN A 589 -15.42 8.68 38.08
N SER A 590 -16.72 8.46 38.02
CA SER A 590 -17.57 7.98 39.13
C SER A 590 -17.98 6.53 38.86
N LEU A 591 -17.56 5.58 39.71
CA LEU A 591 -18.00 4.18 39.64
C LEU A 591 -19.41 3.99 40.23
N ALA A 592 -20.22 3.15 39.59
CA ALA A 592 -21.57 2.80 40.04
C ALA A 592 -21.56 1.71 41.15
N PRO A 593 -22.57 1.66 42.05
CA PRO A 593 -22.58 0.74 43.19
C PRO A 593 -22.99 -0.72 42.85
N PRO A 594 -22.43 -1.73 43.53
CA PRO A 594 -22.70 -3.18 43.31
C PRO A 594 -24.13 -3.62 43.63
N ILE A 595 -24.82 -2.84 44.47
CA ILE A 595 -26.22 -3.06 44.80
C ILE A 595 -27.06 -3.05 43.52
N LEU A 596 -26.67 -2.27 42.51
CA LEU A 596 -27.32 -2.22 41.22
C LEU A 596 -27.22 -3.56 40.47
N ALA A 597 -26.05 -4.21 40.49
CA ALA A 597 -25.82 -5.49 39.80
C ALA A 597 -26.65 -6.63 40.42
N VAL A 598 -26.68 -6.71 41.76
CA VAL A 598 -27.49 -7.71 42.46
C VAL A 598 -28.98 -7.48 42.23
N THR A 599 -29.42 -6.21 42.25
CA THR A 599 -30.83 -5.86 42.02
C THR A 599 -31.27 -6.21 40.60
N LEU A 600 -30.41 -6.02 39.59
CA LEU A 600 -30.69 -6.38 38.20
C LEU A 600 -30.85 -7.90 38.01
N VAL A 601 -29.96 -8.71 38.60
CA VAL A 601 -30.06 -10.18 38.51
C VAL A 601 -31.31 -10.70 39.22
N VAL A 602 -31.58 -10.23 40.44
CA VAL A 602 -32.78 -10.64 41.20
C VAL A 602 -34.05 -10.22 40.47
N GLY A 603 -34.09 -8.98 39.95
CA GLY A 603 -35.23 -8.49 39.16
C GLY A 603 -35.47 -9.34 37.91
N TYR A 604 -34.40 -9.73 37.21
CA TYR A 604 -34.47 -10.56 36.02
C TYR A 604 -35.01 -11.98 36.32
N VAL A 605 -34.52 -12.61 37.39
CA VAL A 605 -35.00 -13.95 37.81
C VAL A 605 -36.47 -13.91 38.25
N CYS A 606 -36.88 -12.89 39.00
CA CYS A 606 -38.27 -12.72 39.41
C CYS A 606 -39.21 -12.47 38.22
N LEU A 607 -38.77 -11.68 37.23
CA LEU A 607 -39.53 -11.45 36.00
C LEU A 607 -39.69 -12.74 35.19
N GLY A 608 -38.61 -13.52 35.05
CA GLY A 608 -38.66 -14.85 34.43
C GLY A 608 -39.67 -15.75 35.15
N ALA A 609 -39.60 -15.83 36.48
CA ALA A 609 -40.49 -16.68 37.27
C ALA A 609 -41.97 -16.34 37.05
N TRP A 610 -42.29 -15.05 37.00
CA TRP A 610 -43.65 -14.58 36.70
C TRP A 610 -44.12 -14.92 35.28
N LEU A 611 -43.25 -14.76 34.28
CA LEU A 611 -43.57 -15.10 32.89
C LEU A 611 -43.83 -16.60 32.72
N TRP A 612 -42.99 -17.45 33.32
CA TRP A 612 -43.14 -18.90 33.29
C TRP A 612 -44.41 -19.36 34.01
N ALA A 613 -44.68 -18.81 35.20
CA ALA A 613 -45.89 -19.09 35.97
C ALA A 613 -47.17 -18.71 35.19
N SER A 614 -47.18 -17.54 34.57
CA SER A 614 -48.33 -17.03 33.82
C SER A 614 -48.57 -17.83 32.54
N TRP A 615 -47.51 -18.20 31.82
CA TRP A 615 -47.60 -18.89 30.54
C TRP A 615 -48.02 -20.36 30.68
N HIS A 616 -47.53 -21.03 31.73
CA HIS A 616 -47.77 -22.48 31.94
C HIS A 616 -48.81 -22.78 33.03
N ARG A 617 -49.44 -21.75 33.60
CA ARG A 617 -50.35 -21.85 34.76
C ARG A 617 -49.70 -22.60 35.95
N LEU A 618 -48.42 -22.33 36.17
CA LEU A 618 -47.65 -22.87 37.29
C LEU A 618 -47.75 -21.92 38.49
N SER A 619 -47.43 -22.41 39.68
CA SER A 619 -47.18 -21.54 40.83
C SER A 619 -45.91 -20.71 40.61
N PHE A 620 -45.78 -19.58 41.30
CA PHE A 620 -44.58 -18.73 41.20
C PHE A 620 -43.30 -19.49 41.60
N LEU A 621 -43.39 -20.39 42.58
CA LEU A 621 -42.27 -21.20 43.04
C LEU A 621 -41.79 -22.18 41.95
N GLU A 622 -42.73 -22.79 41.23
CA GLU A 622 -42.42 -23.63 40.06
C GLU A 622 -41.85 -22.78 38.92
N GLY A 623 -42.38 -21.58 38.67
CA GLY A 623 -41.82 -20.64 37.67
C GLY A 623 -40.38 -20.20 37.99
N LEU A 624 -40.06 -20.01 39.28
CA LEU A 624 -38.71 -19.69 39.74
C LEU A 624 -37.74 -20.85 39.54
N TYR A 625 -38.17 -22.08 39.83
CA TYR A 625 -37.41 -23.29 39.55
C TYR A 625 -37.08 -23.42 38.05
N PHE A 626 -38.07 -23.21 37.18
CA PHE A 626 -37.86 -23.23 35.72
C PHE A 626 -36.89 -22.14 35.25
N THR A 627 -37.02 -20.93 35.78
CA THR A 627 -36.13 -19.80 35.45
C THR A 627 -34.69 -20.07 35.83
N PHE A 628 -34.48 -20.58 37.05
CA PHE A 628 -33.14 -20.88 37.55
C PHE A 628 -32.52 -22.07 36.80
N SER A 629 -33.29 -23.13 36.54
CA SER A 629 -32.84 -24.29 35.76
C SER A 629 -32.47 -23.89 34.32
N ALA A 630 -33.31 -23.08 33.65
CA ALA A 630 -33.04 -22.60 32.29
C ALA A 630 -31.74 -21.78 32.20
N LEU A 631 -31.44 -20.95 33.21
CA LEU A 631 -30.24 -20.13 33.26
C LEU A 631 -28.98 -20.91 33.67
N THR A 632 -29.12 -21.97 34.48
CA THR A 632 -27.95 -22.69 35.04
C THR A 632 -27.53 -23.91 34.23
N THR A 633 -28.47 -24.63 33.60
CA THR A 633 -28.16 -25.87 32.88
C THR A 633 -28.27 -25.77 31.36
N ILE A 634 -28.47 -24.57 30.80
CA ILE A 634 -28.61 -24.28 29.34
C ILE A 634 -29.37 -25.44 28.65
N GLY A 635 -30.52 -25.81 29.20
CA GLY A 635 -31.07 -27.15 28.95
C GLY A 635 -32.57 -27.20 29.19
N LEU A 636 -33.28 -27.50 28.11
CA LEU A 636 -34.71 -27.81 27.94
C LEU A 636 -35.18 -29.04 28.73
N ALA A 637 -34.72 -29.22 29.97
CA ALA A 637 -34.80 -30.48 30.71
C ALA A 637 -36.22 -30.93 31.08
N ASP A 638 -37.26 -30.10 30.92
CA ASP A 638 -38.65 -30.45 31.26
C ASP A 638 -39.68 -30.08 30.17
N SER A 639 -39.25 -30.05 28.90
CA SER A 639 -40.11 -29.71 27.74
C SER A 639 -41.26 -30.71 27.49
N GLY A 640 -41.25 -31.86 28.15
CA GLY A 640 -42.19 -32.97 27.94
C GLY A 640 -43.64 -32.70 28.36
N ARG A 641 -43.93 -31.55 28.97
CA ARG A 641 -45.30 -31.15 29.40
C ARG A 641 -46.00 -30.17 28.44
N ILE A 642 -45.37 -29.81 27.31
CA ILE A 642 -45.87 -28.77 26.41
C ILE A 642 -46.58 -29.40 25.18
N PRO A 643 -47.84 -29.02 24.88
CA PRO A 643 -48.55 -29.53 23.69
C PRO A 643 -47.81 -29.22 22.39
N ALA A 644 -47.71 -30.21 21.48
CA ALA A 644 -46.93 -30.14 20.24
C ALA A 644 -47.22 -28.92 19.34
N LYS A 645 -48.40 -28.30 19.45
CA LYS A 645 -48.83 -27.19 18.59
C LYS A 645 -48.20 -25.82 18.92
N ARG A 646 -47.36 -25.70 19.97
CA ARG A 646 -46.69 -24.44 20.38
C ARG A 646 -45.19 -24.57 20.67
N GLN A 647 -44.56 -25.69 20.34
CA GLN A 647 -43.16 -25.95 20.72
C GLN A 647 -42.15 -24.98 20.07
N GLU A 648 -42.37 -24.55 18.83
CA GLU A 648 -41.43 -23.64 18.13
C GLU A 648 -41.37 -22.24 18.74
N ILE A 649 -42.53 -21.65 19.05
CA ILE A 649 -42.64 -20.33 19.70
C ILE A 649 -42.03 -20.38 21.11
N HIS A 650 -42.27 -21.49 21.81
CA HIS A 650 -41.72 -21.72 23.14
C HIS A 650 -40.19 -21.82 23.12
N LEU A 651 -39.63 -22.53 22.14
CA LEU A 651 -38.19 -22.65 21.95
C LEU A 651 -37.55 -21.29 21.65
N LEU A 652 -38.12 -20.52 20.73
CA LEU A 652 -37.65 -19.18 20.38
C LEU A 652 -37.65 -18.24 21.60
N PHE A 653 -38.74 -18.23 22.37
CA PHE A 653 -38.84 -17.44 23.60
C PHE A 653 -37.82 -17.87 24.65
N THR A 654 -37.62 -19.19 24.82
CA THR A 654 -36.63 -19.73 25.77
C THR A 654 -35.21 -19.37 25.36
N CYS A 655 -34.88 -19.45 24.07
CA CYS A 655 -33.57 -19.05 23.56
C CYS A 655 -33.30 -17.56 23.77
N LEU A 656 -34.28 -16.69 23.50
CA LEU A 656 -34.14 -15.25 23.72
C LEU A 656 -34.02 -14.93 25.21
N PHE A 657 -34.81 -15.59 26.06
CA PHE A 657 -34.72 -15.46 27.51
C PHE A 657 -33.33 -15.86 28.00
N ILE A 658 -32.84 -17.06 27.67
CA ILE A 658 -31.50 -17.50 28.08
C ILE A 658 -30.42 -16.54 27.58
N LEU A 659 -30.51 -16.05 26.33
CA LEU A 659 -29.53 -15.10 25.78
C LEU A 659 -29.46 -13.82 26.62
N VAL A 660 -30.60 -13.19 26.92
CA VAL A 660 -30.66 -11.97 27.73
C VAL A 660 -30.21 -12.25 29.17
N GLY A 661 -30.60 -13.38 29.74
CA GLY A 661 -30.22 -13.76 31.10
C GLY A 661 -28.73 -14.01 31.25
N LEU A 662 -28.08 -14.64 30.26
CA LEU A 662 -26.63 -14.80 30.23
C LEU A 662 -25.91 -13.45 30.14
N ILE A 663 -26.43 -12.48 29.37
CA ILE A 663 -25.87 -11.12 29.30
C ILE A 663 -25.99 -10.42 30.67
N VAL A 664 -27.15 -10.49 31.32
CA VAL A 664 -27.38 -9.87 32.64
C VAL A 664 -26.49 -10.49 33.71
N ILE A 665 -26.38 -11.83 33.74
CA ILE A 665 -25.53 -12.55 34.70
C ILE A 665 -24.05 -12.26 34.42
N ALA A 666 -23.61 -12.28 33.16
CA ALA A 666 -22.22 -11.99 32.81
C ALA A 666 -21.82 -10.54 33.18
N THR A 667 -22.72 -9.58 32.93
CA THR A 667 -22.50 -8.17 33.30
C THR A 667 -22.44 -7.99 34.81
N ALA A 668 -23.35 -8.64 35.55
CA ALA A 668 -23.35 -8.59 37.01
C ALA A 668 -22.13 -9.29 37.62
N PHE A 669 -21.70 -10.43 37.05
CA PHE A 669 -20.50 -11.14 37.47
C PHE A 669 -19.26 -10.31 37.24
N ALA A 670 -19.13 -9.65 36.08
CA ALA A 670 -18.03 -8.73 35.79
C ALA A 670 -17.96 -7.58 36.82
N LEU A 671 -19.09 -6.93 37.10
CA LEU A 671 -19.16 -5.82 38.08
C LEU A 671 -18.82 -6.27 39.51
N VAL A 672 -19.27 -7.45 39.93
CA VAL A 672 -18.95 -8.01 41.25
C VAL A 672 -17.50 -8.47 41.30
N GLN A 673 -16.99 -9.11 40.25
CA GLN A 673 -15.60 -9.56 40.15
C GLN A 673 -14.62 -8.41 40.26
N GLU A 674 -14.83 -7.31 39.52
CA GLU A 674 -14.00 -6.11 39.61
C GLU A 674 -13.94 -5.57 41.04
N GLN A 675 -15.08 -5.56 41.73
CA GLN A 675 -15.12 -5.04 43.08
C GLN A 675 -14.55 -6.00 44.13
N VAL A 676 -14.74 -7.30 43.97
CA VAL A 676 -14.09 -8.33 44.81
C VAL A 676 -12.58 -8.24 44.63
N ILE A 677 -12.08 -8.12 43.40
CA ILE A 677 -10.66 -7.93 43.13
C ILE A 677 -10.15 -6.63 43.76
N SER A 678 -10.89 -5.52 43.62
CA SER A 678 -10.56 -4.23 44.24
C SER A 678 -10.48 -4.33 45.77
N LYS A 679 -11.49 -4.91 46.41
CA LYS A 679 -11.52 -5.07 47.88
C LYS A 679 -10.49 -6.09 48.38
N THR A 680 -10.24 -7.16 47.63
CA THR A 680 -9.22 -8.18 47.96
C THR A 680 -7.83 -7.59 47.84
N ARG A 681 -7.58 -6.74 46.83
CA ARG A 681 -6.35 -5.95 46.71
C ARG A 681 -6.18 -4.97 47.87
N GLN A 682 -7.25 -4.26 48.26
CA GLN A 682 -7.23 -3.38 49.44
C GLN A 682 -6.95 -4.15 50.75
N LEU A 683 -7.53 -5.36 50.88
CA LEU A 683 -7.30 -6.23 52.04
C LEU A 683 -5.87 -6.79 52.07
N ALA A 684 -5.33 -7.17 50.91
CA ALA A 684 -3.95 -7.65 50.78
C ALA A 684 -2.92 -6.57 51.15
N VAL A 685 -3.23 -5.29 50.87
CA VAL A 685 -2.44 -4.15 51.35
C VAL A 685 -2.60 -3.94 52.84
N SER A 686 -3.82 -4.02 53.39
CA SER A 686 -4.03 -3.80 54.82
C SER A 686 -3.44 -4.93 55.68
N LEU A 687 -3.32 -6.14 55.11
CA LEU A 687 -2.65 -7.30 55.72
C LEU A 687 -1.12 -7.32 55.46
N GLY A 688 -0.58 -6.35 54.72
CA GLY A 688 0.86 -6.23 54.46
C GLY A 688 1.44 -7.29 53.51
N VAL A 689 0.58 -7.99 52.76
CA VAL A 689 0.98 -9.04 51.81
C VAL A 689 1.50 -8.45 50.49
N VAL A 690 1.03 -7.26 50.11
CA VAL A 690 1.42 -6.55 48.87
C VAL A 690 1.80 -5.10 49.19
N LYS A 691 2.92 -4.61 48.63
CA LYS A 691 3.36 -3.21 48.79
C LYS A 691 2.44 -2.27 48.01
N LYS A 692 2.12 -1.13 48.62
CA LYS A 692 1.16 -0.13 48.11
C LYS A 692 1.54 0.47 46.74
N GLU A 693 2.79 0.31 46.31
CA GLU A 693 3.37 0.85 45.08
C GLU A 693 3.03 0.02 43.82
N GLU A 694 2.54 -1.22 43.96
CA GLU A 694 2.15 -2.10 42.84
C GLU A 694 0.66 -1.98 42.43
N LEU A 695 -0.06 -0.96 42.93
CA LEU A 695 -1.52 -0.84 42.82
C LEU A 695 -2.05 0.30 41.94
N SER A 696 -1.20 0.88 41.09
CA SER A 696 -1.65 1.84 40.08
C SER A 696 -1.14 1.48 38.69
N VAL A 697 -1.87 0.59 38.02
CA VAL A 697 -2.15 0.59 36.57
C VAL A 697 -3.60 0.17 36.41
#